data_AF-A0A0K1PIJ6-F1
#
_entry.id   AF-A0A0K1PIJ6-F1
#
_cell.length_a   1.000
_cell.length_b   1.000
_cell.length_c   1.000
_cell.angle_alpha   90.00
_cell.angle_beta   90.00
_cell.angle_gamma   90.00
#
_symmetry.space_group_name_H-M   'P 1'
#
loop_
_entity.id
_entity.type
_entity.pdbx_description
1 polymer ?
#
loop_
_entity_poly.entity_id
_entity_poly.type
_entity_poly.pdbx_seq_one_letter_code
_entity_poly.pdbx_strand_id
1 'polypeptide(L)'
;MAGETSVIHVPFAGGLDEKIAKEYLDASARQAAIVNGDFVKVGAIDKRAGLKHLPNALIAGSTVLPALTSGTRIVGWSRSSLSILCSTGLYQHVTAPVGGTTAGGVVGVASLPNVACLRRHITTGDQYAPPTLVDCVYSGQLLRIAIFWDSSFNLLASVYDVASGNVILEPVLIYANTGSVDAGTIPRVVSAFDLPGIANGNPRPVIVIQDQKTTRVDYIQYNPAANAFTAPTTLVATCTIVDVSPYEDDPANGWLVAYDVAGTPPKIRTAYWRPGGLQTSVDQSLAAGESLGVSCYVVGRYGQSVFVFWSANTATTMRLWAQRRDANYAFASGTGGLNGNGTTNYASAPYTTGAFFPVSGAALLGTNKAFVTYWGRGTPDSSGNGPSPFRLNWTVIIDFAGSPTTLASGRGGFGLYPATRPFVVNGEVYQPLYYNLDYVISSTEASKSQQLTLYLCKYQGVGDNMPAGTVSTDVCRPVTTVAPRIAANAGQGILDLFGGFHTGMPSTVSRTATRVAVGLKTRGDTATMAGPSWAVDFFWDQASTQSLYQTSEIGAELSISGAVPFVADGQSAFEDGFFNYPELTYVKGVAPDPPTSTMPPGQYSFAVVYRSVDSSGLTHRSAPFITAPFTVSTGSGAPVLYITPPIPSYRDVLATSTTVGKVFADIYMTRTTGGSLYYKDSIVVSNTGQAAAPTSIRYPATGQIGAMPPATNPLLYTTGGALDNVNPPASLIQIAHQDRKALVDETLRNVWFSKAFTPGEAPGFNESLVVPFPDGGDITALGSMDGKFVVFKARSVWVMEGDGPSDAGTNSTWSTPQAIATDVGAKAWQSVVLTPRGLMFQAPNNGIYLLGRDLQVDFIGKSVIDQTSDFPVIVSVTLAPSSTQVRFACQNTAGTDQILVVYDYLLGQWTTHEYGQLSAPVASTCLTFGSQQFTVLTTDGHLWQERTPTDPNRCMDQDVTGRNCFVPTTITVPFIKTQVQGYQRMRRIQTFCEQQDDCGLLVNLAFNYDETIRQTATWTSQQLQPLNIRGLVETYVSAAYNKQMSVQVSISDTPGAAMTTGAGMRFAAMALELQNLGPRYKLSGAAARR
;
A
#
# COMPACT_ATOMS: atom_id res chain seq x y z
N MET A 1 -63.57 -14.66 -40.21
CA MET A 1 -62.20 -15.02 -40.63
C MET A 1 -61.28 -14.82 -39.44
N ALA A 2 -60.69 -15.89 -38.91
CA ALA A 2 -59.58 -15.74 -37.96
C ALA A 2 -58.41 -15.12 -38.73
N GLY A 3 -57.89 -13.98 -38.26
CA GLY A 3 -56.70 -13.38 -38.88
C GLY A 3 -55.53 -14.35 -38.84
N GLU A 4 -54.70 -14.33 -39.88
CA GLU A 4 -53.48 -15.12 -40.00
C GLU A 4 -52.59 -14.92 -38.76
N THR A 5 -52.11 -16.01 -38.18
CA THR A 5 -51.20 -16.00 -37.03
C THR A 5 -49.77 -16.18 -37.52
N SER A 6 -48.85 -15.45 -36.91
CA SER A 6 -47.41 -15.53 -37.18
C SER A 6 -46.68 -15.85 -35.89
N VAL A 7 -45.73 -16.78 -35.94
CA VAL A 7 -44.91 -17.16 -34.78
C VAL A 7 -43.53 -16.54 -34.93
N ILE A 8 -43.12 -15.77 -33.92
CA ILE A 8 -41.77 -15.23 -33.81
C ILE A 8 -40.97 -16.13 -32.89
N HIS A 9 -39.94 -16.78 -33.43
CA HIS A 9 -38.99 -17.56 -32.64
C HIS A 9 -37.91 -16.63 -32.09
N VAL A 10 -37.64 -16.76 -30.80
CA VAL A 10 -36.59 -16.03 -30.09
C VAL A 10 -35.62 -17.08 -29.54
N PRO A 11 -34.60 -17.47 -30.33
CA PRO A 11 -33.53 -18.30 -29.80
C PRO A 11 -32.77 -17.50 -28.74
N PHE A 12 -32.45 -18.12 -27.60
CA PHE A 12 -31.69 -17.44 -26.56
C PHE A 12 -30.23 -17.20 -26.95
N ALA A 13 -29.71 -17.92 -27.95
CA ALA A 13 -28.43 -17.59 -28.59
C ALA A 13 -28.64 -16.69 -29.81
N GLY A 14 -27.97 -15.54 -29.79
CA GLY A 14 -28.04 -14.53 -30.85
C GLY A 14 -29.23 -13.59 -30.77
N GLY A 15 -30.22 -13.87 -29.90
CA GLY A 15 -31.44 -13.09 -29.81
C GLY A 15 -32.28 -13.17 -31.08
N LEU A 16 -33.10 -12.16 -31.33
CA LEU A 16 -33.81 -12.00 -32.60
C LEU A 16 -32.80 -11.70 -33.73
N ASP A 17 -32.85 -12.44 -34.83
CA ASP A 17 -31.96 -12.25 -35.98
C ASP A 17 -32.12 -10.84 -36.58
N GLU A 18 -31.14 -9.98 -36.36
CA GLU A 18 -31.14 -8.59 -36.84
C GLU A 18 -31.17 -8.45 -38.37
N LYS A 19 -30.84 -9.50 -39.12
CA LYS A 19 -30.93 -9.47 -40.59
C LYS A 19 -32.32 -9.83 -41.12
N ILE A 20 -33.07 -10.65 -40.38
CA ILE A 20 -34.33 -11.24 -40.86
C ILE A 20 -35.55 -10.66 -40.12
N ALA A 21 -35.40 -10.21 -38.87
CA ALA A 21 -36.49 -9.77 -37.99
C ALA A 21 -36.26 -8.38 -37.36
N LYS A 22 -35.40 -7.54 -37.97
CA LYS A 22 -35.02 -6.19 -37.49
C LYS A 22 -36.19 -5.30 -37.07
N GLU A 23 -37.31 -5.44 -37.77
CA GLU A 23 -38.55 -4.69 -37.56
C GLU A 23 -39.23 -4.94 -36.20
N TYR A 24 -38.96 -6.09 -35.58
CA TYR A 24 -39.49 -6.46 -34.27
C TYR A 24 -38.51 -6.13 -33.13
N LEU A 25 -37.27 -5.79 -33.45
CA LEU A 25 -36.29 -5.31 -32.48
C LEU A 25 -36.57 -3.84 -32.17
N ASP A 26 -36.49 -3.48 -30.89
CA ASP A 26 -36.38 -2.08 -30.54
C ASP A 26 -34.94 -1.59 -30.67
N ALA A 27 -34.73 -0.50 -31.42
CA ALA A 27 -33.39 0.00 -31.72
C ALA A 27 -32.69 0.58 -30.48
N SER A 28 -33.46 0.91 -29.45
CA SER A 28 -33.01 1.29 -28.10
C SER A 28 -32.89 0.11 -27.13
N ALA A 29 -33.30 -1.11 -27.51
CA ALA A 29 -33.41 -2.21 -26.56
C ALA A 29 -32.12 -3.01 -26.38
N ARG A 30 -31.98 -3.45 -25.12
CA ARG A 30 -30.89 -4.24 -24.51
C ARG A 30 -30.68 -5.58 -25.25
N GLN A 31 -29.60 -6.31 -24.98
CA GLN A 31 -29.57 -7.76 -25.25
C GLN A 31 -30.35 -8.51 -24.16
N ALA A 32 -30.69 -9.79 -24.37
CA ALA A 32 -31.34 -10.58 -23.34
C ALA A 32 -30.45 -10.67 -22.09
N ALA A 33 -30.99 -10.28 -20.94
CA ALA A 33 -30.29 -10.36 -19.65
C ALA A 33 -30.44 -11.77 -19.09
N ILE A 34 -29.30 -12.44 -18.89
CA ILE A 34 -29.25 -13.81 -18.36
C ILE A 34 -28.58 -13.74 -16.99
N VAL A 35 -29.34 -14.05 -15.94
CA VAL A 35 -28.89 -14.07 -14.55
C VAL A 35 -28.73 -15.53 -14.10
N ASN A 36 -27.58 -15.86 -13.52
CA ASN A 36 -27.19 -17.20 -13.03
C ASN A 36 -27.25 -18.31 -14.09
N GLY A 37 -26.95 -17.96 -15.35
CA GLY A 37 -26.89 -18.91 -16.47
C GLY A 37 -25.56 -18.83 -17.21
N ASP A 38 -25.13 -19.97 -17.75
CA ASP A 38 -23.94 -20.15 -18.57
C ASP A 38 -24.31 -20.75 -19.92
N PHE A 39 -23.67 -20.27 -20.99
CA PHE A 39 -23.86 -20.81 -22.32
C PHE A 39 -23.03 -22.10 -22.49
N VAL A 40 -23.66 -23.19 -22.91
CA VAL A 40 -22.95 -24.48 -23.11
C VAL A 40 -22.68 -24.76 -24.59
N LYS A 41 -23.61 -24.33 -25.44
CA LYS A 41 -23.56 -24.42 -26.90
C LYS A 41 -24.50 -23.37 -27.48
N VAL A 42 -24.41 -23.10 -28.77
CA VAL A 42 -25.34 -22.18 -29.46
C VAL A 42 -26.78 -22.63 -29.19
N GLY A 43 -27.50 -21.83 -28.41
CA GLY A 43 -28.94 -21.96 -28.15
C GLY A 43 -29.30 -22.73 -26.88
N ALA A 44 -28.37 -23.03 -25.98
CA ALA A 44 -28.68 -23.66 -24.70
C ALA A 44 -27.98 -22.96 -23.53
N ILE A 45 -28.78 -22.58 -22.53
CA ILE A 45 -28.32 -21.95 -21.29
C ILE A 45 -28.53 -22.94 -20.16
N ASP A 46 -27.43 -23.35 -19.52
CA ASP A 46 -27.45 -24.12 -18.28
C ASP A 46 -27.34 -23.20 -17.08
N LYS A 47 -27.75 -23.70 -15.93
CA LYS A 47 -27.50 -23.03 -14.67
C LYS A 47 -26.01 -22.99 -14.37
N ARG A 48 -25.55 -21.87 -13.82
CA ARG A 48 -24.16 -21.74 -13.33
C ARG A 48 -23.82 -22.77 -12.26
N ALA A 49 -22.54 -23.03 -12.06
CA ALA A 49 -22.09 -23.79 -10.91
C ALA A 49 -22.38 -23.02 -9.60
N GLY A 50 -22.68 -23.79 -8.55
CA GLY A 50 -22.95 -23.28 -7.21
C GLY A 50 -21.66 -23.02 -6.43
N LEU A 51 -21.72 -22.15 -5.44
CA LEU A 51 -20.63 -21.89 -4.49
C LEU A 51 -20.77 -22.74 -3.23
N LYS A 52 -19.67 -23.31 -2.76
CA LYS A 52 -19.54 -24.00 -1.48
C LYS A 52 -18.76 -23.12 -0.51
N HIS A 53 -19.24 -22.94 0.71
CA HIS A 53 -18.48 -22.24 1.76
C HIS A 53 -17.29 -23.10 2.17
N LEU A 54 -16.10 -22.51 2.16
CA LEU A 54 -14.88 -23.13 2.64
C LEU A 54 -14.65 -22.68 4.08
N PRO A 55 -14.66 -23.62 5.05
CA PRO A 55 -14.25 -23.31 6.41
C PRO A 55 -12.83 -22.73 6.39
N ASN A 56 -12.71 -21.56 6.99
CA ASN A 56 -11.48 -20.82 7.14
C ASN A 56 -11.16 -20.59 8.63
N ALA A 57 -11.71 -21.47 9.48
CA ALA A 57 -11.33 -21.52 10.88
C ALA A 57 -9.83 -21.73 10.98
N LEU A 58 -9.23 -20.98 11.87
CA LEU A 58 -7.81 -21.01 12.05
C LEU A 58 -7.39 -22.26 12.83
N ILE A 59 -6.32 -22.91 12.39
CA ILE A 59 -5.79 -24.09 13.06
C ILE A 59 -5.10 -23.67 14.38
N ALA A 60 -5.30 -24.43 15.47
CA ALA A 60 -4.84 -24.09 16.82
C ALA A 60 -3.32 -23.78 16.88
N GLY A 61 -2.94 -22.68 17.56
CA GLY A 61 -1.56 -22.15 17.61
C GLY A 61 -1.32 -20.90 16.75
N SER A 62 -2.34 -20.46 16.02
CA SER A 62 -2.35 -19.22 15.23
C SER A 62 -3.36 -18.23 15.86
N THR A 63 -3.25 -16.92 15.60
CA THR A 63 -4.27 -15.90 15.97
C THR A 63 -5.37 -15.82 14.90
N VAL A 64 -6.64 -15.73 15.34
CA VAL A 64 -7.85 -15.59 14.48
C VAL A 64 -7.54 -14.75 13.26
N LEU A 65 -7.99 -15.15 12.05
CA LEU A 65 -8.02 -14.22 10.90
C LEU A 65 -8.68 -12.93 11.40
N PRO A 66 -7.93 -11.85 11.64
CA PRO A 66 -8.53 -10.64 12.15
C PRO A 66 -9.55 -10.19 11.13
N ALA A 67 -10.67 -9.63 11.59
CA ALA A 67 -11.75 -9.15 10.73
C ALA A 67 -11.12 -8.42 9.53
N LEU A 68 -11.28 -8.99 8.34
CA LEU A 68 -10.56 -8.61 7.12
C LEU A 68 -11.05 -7.25 6.64
N THR A 69 -10.62 -6.19 7.30
CA THR A 69 -11.22 -4.86 7.18
C THR A 69 -10.58 -4.02 6.09
N SER A 70 -9.37 -4.37 5.61
CA SER A 70 -8.78 -3.70 4.45
C SER A 70 -7.70 -4.48 3.68
N GLY A 71 -7.57 -4.17 2.38
CA GLY A 71 -6.52 -4.67 1.51
C GLY A 71 -6.54 -6.18 1.29
N THR A 72 -7.71 -6.81 1.28
CA THR A 72 -7.80 -8.28 1.26
C THR A 72 -7.77 -8.83 -0.17
N ARG A 73 -6.86 -9.77 -0.45
CA ARG A 73 -6.66 -10.44 -1.75
C ARG A 73 -6.56 -11.95 -1.60
N ILE A 74 -7.00 -12.69 -2.61
CA ILE A 74 -6.73 -14.12 -2.75
C ILE A 74 -5.98 -14.41 -4.03
N VAL A 75 -5.08 -15.39 -3.98
CA VAL A 75 -4.29 -15.83 -5.12
C VAL A 75 -4.10 -17.35 -5.07
N GLY A 76 -4.22 -17.99 -6.23
CA GLY A 76 -3.74 -19.36 -6.43
C GLY A 76 -2.28 -19.33 -6.84
N TRP A 77 -1.45 -20.13 -6.19
CA TRP A 77 0.00 -20.13 -6.40
C TRP A 77 0.55 -21.56 -6.50
N SER A 78 1.58 -21.78 -7.31
CA SER A 78 2.15 -23.11 -7.53
C SER A 78 2.63 -23.85 -6.26
N ARG A 79 3.04 -23.10 -5.22
CA ARG A 79 3.50 -23.66 -3.94
C ARG A 79 2.43 -23.68 -2.84
N SER A 80 1.31 -22.99 -3.06
CA SER A 80 0.18 -23.00 -2.14
C SER A 80 -1.12 -22.87 -2.92
N SER A 81 -1.96 -23.90 -2.84
CA SER A 81 -3.22 -24.00 -3.60
C SER A 81 -4.07 -22.74 -3.51
N LEU A 82 -4.11 -22.10 -2.33
CA LEU A 82 -4.82 -20.85 -2.08
C LEU A 82 -4.14 -20.04 -0.97
N SER A 83 -3.70 -18.83 -1.29
CA SER A 83 -3.12 -17.86 -0.35
C SER A 83 -4.02 -16.64 -0.21
N ILE A 84 -4.11 -16.10 1.00
CA ILE A 84 -4.89 -14.93 1.38
C ILE A 84 -3.91 -13.86 1.87
N LEU A 85 -3.97 -12.66 1.27
CA LEU A 85 -3.17 -11.50 1.66
C LEU A 85 -4.10 -10.46 2.25
N CYS A 86 -3.75 -9.87 3.38
CA CYS A 86 -4.53 -8.78 3.97
C CYS A 86 -3.66 -7.89 4.84
N SER A 87 -4.27 -6.83 5.39
CA SER A 87 -3.60 -5.87 6.27
C SER A 87 -2.93 -6.48 7.51
N THR A 88 -3.22 -7.73 7.85
CA THR A 88 -2.65 -8.39 9.03
C THR A 88 -1.63 -9.46 8.69
N GLY A 89 -1.52 -9.85 7.41
CA GLY A 89 -0.56 -10.85 7.01
C GLY A 89 -0.87 -11.59 5.72
N LEU A 90 0.04 -12.50 5.42
CA LEU A 90 -0.11 -13.58 4.45
C LEU A 90 -0.56 -14.84 5.19
N TYR A 91 -1.59 -15.48 4.67
CA TYR A 91 -2.16 -16.70 5.19
C TYR A 91 -2.32 -17.73 4.06
N GLN A 92 -2.25 -19.02 4.39
CA GLN A 92 -2.45 -20.12 3.45
C GLN A 92 -3.63 -20.98 3.89
N HIS A 93 -4.52 -21.30 2.95
CA HIS A 93 -5.58 -22.26 3.19
C HIS A 93 -5.03 -23.68 3.04
N VAL A 94 -5.30 -24.53 4.02
CA VAL A 94 -4.84 -25.91 4.04
C VAL A 94 -6.04 -26.84 4.02
N THR A 95 -6.11 -27.68 3.00
CA THR A 95 -7.23 -28.61 2.76
C THR A 95 -7.06 -29.93 3.53
N ALA A 96 -5.83 -30.27 3.93
CA ALA A 96 -5.51 -31.49 4.67
C ALA A 96 -5.23 -31.21 6.17
N PRO A 97 -5.53 -32.15 7.09
CA PRO A 97 -5.13 -32.07 8.49
C PRO A 97 -3.62 -31.82 8.65
N VAL A 98 -3.23 -30.79 9.40
CA VAL A 98 -1.85 -30.59 9.85
C VAL A 98 -1.81 -30.87 11.36
N GLY A 99 -0.95 -31.81 11.79
CA GLY A 99 -0.72 -32.07 13.21
C GLY A 99 -1.92 -32.64 14.00
N GLY A 100 -2.78 -33.44 13.38
CA GLY A 100 -3.88 -34.13 14.09
C GLY A 100 -5.12 -33.27 14.39
N THR A 101 -5.21 -32.06 13.83
CA THR A 101 -6.40 -31.19 13.89
C THR A 101 -7.40 -31.50 12.77
N THR A 102 -8.66 -31.07 12.91
CA THR A 102 -9.73 -31.27 11.91
C THR A 102 -9.34 -30.74 10.53
N ALA A 103 -9.77 -31.43 9.47
CA ALA A 103 -9.51 -31.04 8.08
C ALA A 103 -10.11 -29.66 7.75
N GLY A 104 -9.35 -28.83 7.03
CA GLY A 104 -9.80 -27.54 6.49
C GLY A 104 -9.60 -26.38 7.45
N GLY A 105 -8.70 -25.46 7.10
CA GLY A 105 -8.47 -24.23 7.85
C GLY A 105 -7.43 -23.32 7.23
N VAL A 106 -7.05 -22.27 7.96
CA VAL A 106 -6.04 -21.29 7.51
C VAL A 106 -4.87 -21.25 8.49
N VAL A 107 -3.65 -21.10 7.95
CA VAL A 107 -2.39 -20.96 8.71
C VAL A 107 -1.74 -19.62 8.35
N GLY A 108 -1.30 -18.85 9.36
CA GLY A 108 -0.52 -17.63 9.14
C GLY A 108 0.91 -17.93 8.71
N VAL A 109 1.39 -17.24 7.67
CA VAL A 109 2.74 -17.40 7.12
C VAL A 109 3.66 -16.24 7.51
N ALA A 110 3.19 -15.00 7.34
CA ALA A 110 3.99 -13.80 7.58
C ALA A 110 3.12 -12.57 7.86
N SER A 111 3.67 -11.55 8.51
CA SER A 111 3.04 -10.22 8.61
C SER A 111 3.34 -9.40 7.35
N LEU A 112 2.33 -8.78 6.75
CA LEU A 112 2.49 -7.86 5.62
C LEU A 112 2.26 -6.40 6.09
N PRO A 113 3.00 -5.42 5.56
CA PRO A 113 2.71 -4.01 5.80
C PRO A 113 1.33 -3.62 5.25
N ASN A 114 0.55 -2.84 6.02
CA ASN A 114 -0.80 -2.39 5.69
C ASN A 114 -0.88 -0.91 5.29
N VAL A 115 0.22 -0.40 4.71
CA VAL A 115 0.35 1.00 4.30
C VAL A 115 0.51 1.07 2.79
N ALA A 116 -0.15 2.03 2.16
CA ALA A 116 0.09 2.42 0.77
C ALA A 116 0.94 3.70 0.73
N CYS A 117 1.69 3.89 -0.35
CA CYS A 117 2.60 5.03 -0.50
C CYS A 117 2.47 5.63 -1.90
N LEU A 118 2.38 6.95 -1.98
CA LEU A 118 2.47 7.72 -3.21
C LEU A 118 3.42 8.90 -3.03
N ARG A 119 4.06 9.34 -4.12
CA ARG A 119 4.86 10.56 -4.14
C ARG A 119 4.40 11.48 -5.25
N ARG A 120 4.16 12.74 -4.91
CA ARG A 120 3.72 13.79 -5.82
C ARG A 120 4.73 14.92 -5.86
N HIS A 121 4.93 15.50 -7.04
CA HIS A 121 5.73 16.71 -7.18
C HIS A 121 5.00 17.89 -6.50
N ILE A 122 5.75 18.76 -5.83
CA ILE A 122 5.23 20.01 -5.27
C ILE A 122 5.48 21.10 -6.30
N THR A 123 4.41 21.68 -6.85
CA THR A 123 4.44 22.68 -7.93
C THR A 123 4.95 24.04 -7.42
N THR A 124 6.22 24.11 -7.04
CA THR A 124 6.91 25.32 -6.55
C THR A 124 8.34 25.31 -7.07
N GLY A 125 8.95 26.50 -7.26
CA GLY A 125 10.33 26.63 -7.75
C GLY A 125 11.38 25.98 -6.85
N ASP A 126 12.64 25.99 -7.30
CA ASP A 126 13.75 25.29 -6.63
C ASP A 126 13.92 25.73 -5.16
N GLN A 127 14.03 24.75 -4.26
CA GLN A 127 14.05 24.98 -2.80
C GLN A 127 15.39 24.59 -2.16
N TYR A 128 15.74 25.16 -1.01
CA TYR A 128 17.01 24.88 -0.29
C TYR A 128 16.96 23.64 0.62
N ALA A 129 15.79 23.29 1.17
CA ALA A 129 15.61 22.11 2.02
C ALA A 129 14.21 21.50 1.83
N PRO A 130 13.96 20.27 2.34
CA PRO A 130 12.65 19.62 2.20
C PRO A 130 11.53 20.50 2.74
N PRO A 131 10.40 20.64 2.03
CA PRO A 131 9.31 21.50 2.48
C PRO A 131 8.63 20.92 3.72
N THR A 132 8.23 21.80 4.63
CA THR A 132 7.30 21.42 5.69
C THR A 132 5.89 21.36 5.12
N LEU A 133 5.18 20.26 5.37
CA LEU A 133 3.81 20.08 4.90
C LEU A 133 2.83 20.17 6.07
N VAL A 134 1.64 20.68 5.82
CA VAL A 134 0.49 20.56 6.72
C VAL A 134 -0.80 20.41 5.89
N ASP A 135 -1.58 19.39 6.25
CA ASP A 135 -2.84 19.07 5.56
C ASP A 135 -4.02 19.52 6.42
N CYS A 136 -5.08 20.04 5.79
CA CYS A 136 -6.34 20.36 6.44
C CYS A 136 -7.53 20.05 5.54
N VAL A 137 -8.68 19.74 6.15
CA VAL A 137 -9.91 19.42 5.40
C VAL A 137 -10.87 20.60 5.45
N TYR A 138 -11.14 21.23 4.31
CA TYR A 138 -12.06 22.35 4.19
C TYR A 138 -13.14 22.08 3.16
N SER A 139 -14.42 22.19 3.55
CA SER A 139 -15.57 21.97 2.65
C SER A 139 -15.53 20.62 1.88
N GLY A 140 -14.96 19.57 2.50
CA GLY A 140 -14.79 18.25 1.89
C GLY A 140 -13.56 18.11 0.98
N GLN A 141 -12.81 19.18 0.74
CA GLN A 141 -11.53 19.16 0.03
C GLN A 141 -10.37 18.98 1.01
N LEU A 142 -9.40 18.15 0.63
CA LEU A 142 -8.14 18.03 1.37
C LEU A 142 -7.15 19.02 0.78
N LEU A 143 -6.83 20.05 1.56
CA LEU A 143 -5.88 21.09 1.19
C LEU A 143 -4.53 20.79 1.81
N ARG A 144 -3.46 20.97 1.04
CA ARG A 144 -2.08 20.87 1.53
C ARG A 144 -1.39 22.22 1.43
N ILE A 145 -0.78 22.61 2.54
CA ILE A 145 0.07 23.78 2.63
C ILE A 145 1.52 23.29 2.61
N ALA A 146 2.30 23.76 1.64
CA ALA A 146 3.74 23.50 1.55
C ALA A 146 4.52 24.76 1.91
N ILE A 147 5.42 24.64 2.88
CA ILE A 147 6.23 25.74 3.42
C ILE A 147 7.69 25.49 3.10
N PHE A 148 8.37 26.47 2.52
CA PHE A 148 9.72 26.31 1.98
C PHE A 148 10.49 27.62 1.93
N TRP A 149 11.80 27.52 1.71
CA TRP A 149 12.70 28.66 1.54
C TRP A 149 12.89 29.05 0.07
N ASP A 150 12.92 30.35 -0.23
CA ASP A 150 13.45 30.87 -1.49
C ASP A 150 14.98 31.00 -1.49
N SER A 151 15.54 31.53 -2.59
CA SER A 151 16.97 31.85 -2.75
C SER A 151 17.53 32.90 -1.81
N SER A 152 16.67 33.64 -1.11
CA SER A 152 17.05 34.61 -0.08
C SER A 152 16.82 34.08 1.33
N PHE A 153 16.47 32.80 1.48
CA PHE A 153 16.10 32.13 2.73
C PHE A 153 14.89 32.75 3.43
N ASN A 154 14.01 33.43 2.70
CA ASN A 154 12.68 33.80 3.19
C ASN A 154 11.78 32.56 3.25
N LEU A 155 10.84 32.51 4.18
CA LEU A 155 9.83 31.46 4.20
C LEU A 155 8.62 31.86 3.36
N LEU A 156 8.29 31.02 2.39
CA LEU A 156 7.09 31.09 1.59
C LEU A 156 6.18 29.90 1.90
N ALA A 157 4.89 30.08 1.62
CA ALA A 157 3.93 29.00 1.63
C ALA A 157 3.05 29.02 0.38
N SER A 158 2.77 27.84 -0.17
CA SER A 158 1.78 27.61 -1.23
C SER A 158 0.70 26.66 -0.73
N VAL A 159 -0.49 26.73 -1.34
CA VAL A 159 -1.61 25.85 -0.99
C VAL A 159 -2.13 25.18 -2.25
N TYR A 160 -2.35 23.88 -2.19
CA TYR A 160 -2.90 23.10 -3.30
C TYR A 160 -3.94 22.08 -2.83
N ASP A 161 -4.86 21.76 -3.73
CA ASP A 161 -5.81 20.66 -3.53
C ASP A 161 -5.09 19.34 -3.76
N VAL A 162 -5.18 18.44 -2.79
CA VAL A 162 -4.40 17.19 -2.82
C VAL A 162 -4.96 16.18 -3.82
N ALA A 163 -6.27 16.20 -4.09
CA ALA A 163 -6.91 15.27 -5.00
C ALA A 163 -6.65 15.62 -6.47
N SER A 164 -6.75 16.90 -6.83
CA SER A 164 -6.57 17.41 -8.19
C SER A 164 -5.14 17.87 -8.50
N GLY A 165 -4.33 18.18 -7.49
CA GLY A 165 -3.00 18.78 -7.64
C GLY A 165 -3.03 20.26 -8.05
N ASN A 166 -4.21 20.89 -8.11
CA ASN A 166 -4.36 22.28 -8.50
C ASN A 166 -3.83 23.22 -7.41
N VAL A 167 -3.05 24.23 -7.82
CA VAL A 167 -2.59 25.31 -6.93
C VAL A 167 -3.78 26.22 -6.62
N ILE A 168 -4.12 26.34 -5.34
CA ILE A 168 -5.16 27.23 -4.82
C ILE A 168 -4.57 28.60 -4.48
N LEU A 169 -3.37 28.58 -3.89
CA LEU A 169 -2.62 29.78 -3.53
C LEU A 169 -1.18 29.61 -4.01
N GLU A 170 -0.77 30.49 -4.91
CA GLU A 170 0.62 30.61 -5.37
C GLU A 170 1.56 30.93 -4.19
N PRO A 171 2.88 30.71 -4.32
CA PRO A 171 3.83 31.01 -3.24
C PRO A 171 3.69 32.43 -2.69
N VAL A 172 3.29 32.55 -1.42
CA VAL A 172 3.20 33.81 -0.68
C VAL A 172 4.31 33.88 0.37
N LEU A 173 4.97 35.03 0.48
CA LEU A 173 5.91 35.32 1.55
C LEU A 173 5.16 35.33 2.90
N ILE A 174 5.52 34.41 3.79
CA ILE A 174 4.94 34.33 5.15
C ILE A 174 5.91 34.84 6.23
N TYR A 175 7.22 34.79 5.99
CA TYR A 175 8.22 35.31 6.92
C TYR A 175 9.50 35.76 6.19
N ALA A 176 9.90 37.02 6.38
CA ALA A 176 11.11 37.56 5.78
C ALA A 176 12.36 37.16 6.58
N ASN A 177 13.43 36.78 5.88
CA ASN A 177 14.72 36.57 6.51
C ASN A 177 15.34 37.91 6.89
N THR A 178 15.76 38.06 8.14
CA THR A 178 16.46 39.25 8.63
C THR A 178 17.91 38.98 9.02
N GLY A 179 18.37 37.72 8.92
CA GLY A 179 19.69 37.25 9.34
C GLY A 179 20.67 36.96 8.22
N SER A 180 21.92 36.64 8.60
CA SER A 180 22.96 36.18 7.68
C SER A 180 22.91 34.66 7.52
N VAL A 181 23.02 34.20 6.27
CA VAL A 181 23.04 32.77 5.90
C VAL A 181 24.28 32.08 6.46
N ASP A 182 25.44 32.73 6.34
CA ASP A 182 26.74 32.19 6.79
C ASP A 182 26.83 32.01 8.31
N ALA A 183 25.97 32.69 9.06
CA ALA A 183 25.91 32.63 10.52
C ALA A 183 24.83 31.64 11.04
N GLY A 184 24.10 30.95 10.16
CA GLY A 184 23.01 30.04 10.57
C GLY A 184 21.78 30.74 11.17
N THR A 185 21.67 32.06 11.00
CA THR A 185 20.66 32.93 11.64
C THR A 185 19.38 33.11 10.81
N ILE A 186 18.97 32.07 10.08
CA ILE A 186 17.80 32.09 9.19
C ILE A 186 16.50 31.69 9.93
N PRO A 187 15.30 32.12 9.47
CA PRO A 187 14.04 31.70 10.08
C PRO A 187 13.76 30.22 9.84
N ARG A 188 13.18 29.55 10.85
CA ARG A 188 12.94 28.09 10.86
C ARG A 188 11.50 27.76 11.21
N VAL A 189 10.93 26.76 10.55
CA VAL A 189 9.63 26.19 10.95
C VAL A 189 9.86 25.22 12.12
N VAL A 190 9.29 25.53 13.28
CA VAL A 190 9.36 24.69 14.49
C VAL A 190 8.29 23.60 14.43
N SER A 191 7.09 23.96 13.98
CA SER A 191 5.95 23.05 13.96
C SER A 191 4.90 23.58 12.99
N ALA A 192 4.19 22.67 12.33
CA ALA A 192 3.01 22.97 11.55
C ALA A 192 1.93 21.93 11.89
N PHE A 193 0.68 22.33 12.10
CA PHE A 193 -0.38 21.38 12.43
C PHE A 193 -1.76 21.96 12.13
N ASP A 194 -2.72 21.08 11.86
CA ASP A 194 -4.12 21.48 11.69
C ASP A 194 -4.87 21.47 13.03
N LEU A 195 -5.80 22.41 13.15
CA LEU A 195 -6.73 22.55 14.26
C LEU A 195 -8.15 22.47 13.70
N PRO A 196 -8.76 21.27 13.67
CA PRO A 196 -10.08 21.11 13.08
C PRO A 196 -11.15 21.73 13.98
N GLY A 197 -11.64 22.90 13.56
CA GLY A 197 -12.95 23.43 13.86
C GLY A 197 -13.21 23.84 15.31
N ILE A 198 -13.23 25.16 15.55
CA ILE A 198 -14.19 25.77 16.48
C ILE A 198 -15.61 25.40 15.98
N ALA A 199 -16.64 25.46 16.83
CA ALA A 199 -18.05 25.16 16.54
C ALA A 199 -18.68 25.74 15.22
N ASN A 200 -17.93 26.49 14.41
CA ASN A 200 -18.32 27.08 13.13
C ASN A 200 -17.67 26.43 11.88
N GLY A 201 -17.00 25.28 11.98
CA GLY A 201 -16.64 24.47 10.80
C GLY A 201 -15.47 24.95 9.91
N ASN A 202 -14.67 25.95 10.34
CA ASN A 202 -13.48 26.39 9.61
C ASN A 202 -12.19 25.86 10.29
N PRO A 203 -11.41 24.97 9.65
CA PRO A 203 -10.10 24.57 10.14
C PRO A 203 -9.12 25.75 10.07
N ARG A 204 -8.13 25.77 10.96
CA ARG A 204 -7.09 26.82 11.01
C ARG A 204 -5.71 26.18 11.19
N PRO A 205 -5.04 25.81 10.09
CA PRO A 205 -3.65 25.36 10.15
C PRO A 205 -2.77 26.41 10.81
N VAL A 206 -1.95 25.99 11.76
CA VAL A 206 -1.00 26.84 12.50
C VAL A 206 0.41 26.50 12.05
N ILE A 207 1.19 27.52 11.76
CA ILE A 207 2.60 27.43 11.39
C ILE A 207 3.37 28.22 12.43
N VAL A 208 4.32 27.57 13.12
CA VAL A 208 5.16 28.20 14.14
C VAL A 208 6.57 28.36 13.60
N ILE A 209 7.09 29.57 13.69
CA ILE A 209 8.38 29.97 13.12
C ILE A 209 9.25 30.54 14.23
N GLN A 210 10.51 30.11 14.30
CA GLN A 210 11.52 30.72 15.15
C GLN A 210 12.51 31.50 14.28
N ASP A 211 12.66 32.79 14.56
CA ASP A 211 13.73 33.62 14.02
C ASP A 211 14.99 33.42 14.86
N GLN A 212 16.02 32.83 14.26
CA GLN A 212 17.27 32.52 14.95
C GLN A 212 18.12 33.74 15.27
N LYS A 213 17.95 34.84 14.54
CA LYS A 213 18.67 36.09 14.82
C LYS A 213 18.14 36.75 16.07
N THR A 214 16.82 36.83 16.18
CA THR A 214 16.15 37.50 17.32
C THR A 214 15.81 36.53 18.45
N THR A 215 15.92 35.22 18.22
CA THR A 215 15.45 34.13 19.09
C THR A 215 13.95 34.19 19.40
N ARG A 216 13.19 34.96 18.61
CA ARG A 216 11.74 35.14 18.77
C ARG A 216 10.99 33.99 18.09
N VAL A 217 9.88 33.57 18.67
CA VAL A 217 8.96 32.60 18.07
C VAL A 217 7.66 33.30 17.75
N ASP A 218 7.24 33.20 16.49
CA ASP A 218 5.99 33.73 15.97
C ASP A 218 5.12 32.58 15.45
N TYR A 219 3.80 32.78 15.39
CA TYR A 219 2.88 31.87 14.71
C TYR A 219 2.08 32.59 13.63
N ILE A 220 1.69 31.83 12.62
CA ILE A 220 0.89 32.25 11.46
C ILE A 220 -0.25 31.25 11.31
N GLN A 221 -1.43 31.71 10.89
CA GLN A 221 -2.56 30.86 10.57
C GLN A 221 -2.96 30.97 9.11
N TYR A 222 -3.38 29.86 8.50
CA TYR A 222 -4.04 29.86 7.20
C TYR A 222 -5.56 29.91 7.38
N ASN A 223 -6.22 30.83 6.66
CA ASN A 223 -7.68 30.87 6.57
C ASN A 223 -8.14 30.31 5.21
N PRO A 224 -8.65 29.06 5.15
CA PRO A 224 -9.05 28.45 3.88
C PRO A 224 -10.29 29.11 3.26
N ALA A 225 -11.11 29.82 4.03
CA ALA A 225 -12.25 30.56 3.47
C ALA A 225 -11.82 31.83 2.71
N ALA A 226 -10.67 32.41 3.07
CA ALA A 226 -10.13 33.61 2.46
C ALA A 226 -8.90 33.35 1.56
N ASN A 227 -8.44 32.10 1.48
CA ASN A 227 -7.16 31.71 0.87
C ASN A 227 -6.00 32.65 1.24
N ALA A 228 -5.87 32.97 2.52
CA ALA A 228 -4.91 33.95 3.01
C ALA A 228 -4.28 33.55 4.35
N PHE A 229 -3.01 33.93 4.51
CA PHE A 229 -2.28 33.81 5.77
C PHE A 229 -2.46 35.05 6.65
N THR A 230 -2.49 34.86 7.97
CA THR A 230 -2.47 35.98 8.92
C THR A 230 -1.08 36.61 9.01
N ALA A 231 -0.99 37.84 9.52
CA ALA A 231 0.31 38.40 9.90
C ALA A 231 0.96 37.58 11.04
N PRO A 232 2.31 37.49 11.09
CA PRO A 232 3.02 36.84 12.17
C PRO A 232 2.64 37.44 13.53
N THR A 233 2.28 36.60 14.49
CA THR A 233 1.96 37.00 15.87
C THR A 233 2.96 36.36 16.83
N THR A 234 3.55 37.16 17.72
CA THR A 234 4.56 36.65 18.65
C THR A 234 3.97 35.71 19.69
N LEU A 235 4.52 34.50 19.72
CA LEU A 235 4.22 33.44 20.68
C LEU A 235 5.18 33.51 21.88
N VAL A 236 6.48 33.58 21.61
CA VAL A 236 7.52 33.67 22.63
C VAL A 236 8.50 34.77 22.23
N ALA A 237 8.77 35.71 23.14
CA ALA A 237 9.62 36.85 22.83
C ALA A 237 11.09 36.46 22.59
N THR A 238 11.61 35.49 23.35
CA THR A 238 13.01 35.05 23.30
C THR A 238 13.10 33.63 23.86
N CYS A 239 13.60 32.68 23.07
CA CYS A 239 13.96 31.33 23.50
C CYS A 239 14.98 30.72 22.52
N THR A 240 15.83 29.84 23.02
CA THR A 240 16.81 29.09 22.21
C THR A 240 16.30 27.71 21.81
N ILE A 241 15.47 27.08 22.65
CA ILE A 241 14.90 25.76 22.47
C ILE A 241 13.38 25.89 22.56
N VAL A 242 12.66 25.34 21.58
CA VAL A 242 11.21 25.36 21.56
C VAL A 242 10.64 24.12 20.87
N ASP A 243 9.51 23.65 21.38
CA ASP A 243 8.61 22.71 20.71
C ASP A 243 7.17 23.16 20.84
N VAL A 244 6.38 22.93 19.79
CA VAL A 244 4.93 23.20 19.77
C VAL A 244 4.19 22.01 19.21
N SER A 245 3.13 21.59 19.90
CA SER A 245 2.29 20.46 19.52
C SER A 245 0.82 20.80 19.78
N PRO A 246 -0.14 20.31 18.95
CA PRO A 246 -1.56 20.45 19.25
C PRO A 246 -1.91 19.84 20.61
N TYR A 247 -2.84 20.46 21.34
CA TYR A 247 -3.40 19.84 22.53
C TYR A 247 -4.54 18.92 22.09
N GLU A 248 -4.26 17.62 21.95
CA GLU A 248 -5.22 16.68 21.37
C GLU A 248 -6.57 16.72 22.09
N ASP A 249 -7.67 16.70 21.34
CA ASP A 249 -9.05 16.68 21.85
C ASP A 249 -9.46 17.91 22.67
N ASP A 250 -8.70 19.00 22.59
CA ASP A 250 -9.07 20.27 23.20
C ASP A 250 -10.31 20.87 22.52
N PRO A 251 -11.44 21.04 23.23
CA PRO A 251 -12.66 21.63 22.67
C PRO A 251 -12.47 23.09 22.21
N ALA A 252 -11.40 23.76 22.66
CA ALA A 252 -11.08 25.12 22.29
C ALA A 252 -9.95 25.23 21.25
N ASN A 253 -9.47 24.11 20.70
CA ASN A 253 -8.41 24.06 19.69
C ASN A 253 -7.13 24.81 20.10
N GLY A 254 -6.67 24.60 21.33
CA GLY A 254 -5.41 25.13 21.80
C GLY A 254 -4.23 24.21 21.48
N TRP A 255 -3.04 24.71 21.79
CA TRP A 255 -1.77 24.02 21.58
C TRP A 255 -0.85 24.20 22.78
N LEU A 256 0.08 23.26 22.92
CA LEU A 256 1.09 23.21 23.96
C LEU A 256 2.42 23.73 23.41
N VAL A 257 3.11 24.52 24.21
CA VAL A 257 4.42 25.09 23.89
C VAL A 257 5.38 24.73 25.02
N ALA A 258 6.50 24.09 24.72
CA ALA A 258 7.61 23.90 25.65
C ALA A 258 8.81 24.70 25.17
N TYR A 259 9.44 25.46 26.05
CA TYR A 259 10.60 26.29 25.68
C TYR A 259 11.50 26.62 26.87
N ASP A 260 12.75 26.97 26.59
CA ASP A 260 13.69 27.43 27.60
C ASP A 260 13.38 28.87 28.05
N VAL A 261 13.61 29.14 29.33
CA VAL A 261 13.49 30.49 29.90
C VAL A 261 14.79 30.85 30.59
N ALA A 262 15.29 32.05 30.30
CA ALA A 262 16.46 32.60 30.94
C ALA A 262 16.25 32.70 32.46
N GLY A 263 17.18 32.17 33.24
CA GLY A 263 17.12 32.16 34.70
C GLY A 263 18.30 31.42 35.33
N THR A 264 18.50 31.63 36.63
CA THR A 264 19.50 30.90 37.42
C THR A 264 18.79 30.28 38.63
N PRO A 265 18.59 28.94 38.68
CA PRO A 265 18.95 27.94 37.66
C PRO A 265 18.10 28.05 36.37
N PRO A 266 18.55 27.45 35.24
CA PRO A 266 17.79 27.40 33.99
C PRO A 266 16.42 26.74 34.17
N LYS A 267 15.44 27.11 33.34
CA LYS A 267 14.06 26.61 33.45
C LYS A 267 13.51 26.15 32.10
N ILE A 268 12.68 25.11 32.12
CA ILE A 268 11.77 24.77 31.02
C ILE A 268 10.39 25.32 31.38
N ARG A 269 9.80 26.13 30.50
CA ARG A 269 8.41 26.53 30.59
C ARG A 269 7.56 25.63 29.70
N THR A 270 6.44 25.17 30.23
CA THR A 270 5.36 24.58 29.43
C THR A 270 4.15 25.48 29.53
N ALA A 271 3.62 25.87 28.38
CA ALA A 271 2.55 26.83 28.23
C ALA A 271 1.41 26.26 27.40
N TYR A 272 0.18 26.62 27.76
CA TYR A 272 -1.02 26.33 27.02
C TYR A 272 -1.53 27.61 26.35
N TRP A 273 -1.75 27.52 25.04
CA TRP A 273 -2.12 28.64 24.17
C TRP A 273 -3.41 28.35 23.42
N ARG A 274 -4.15 29.41 23.11
CA ARG A 274 -5.32 29.39 22.23
C ARG A 274 -5.24 30.55 21.24
N PRO A 275 -6.05 30.52 20.16
CA PRO A 275 -6.33 31.72 19.38
C PRO A 275 -6.89 32.82 20.29
N GLY A 276 -6.07 33.81 20.65
CA GLY A 276 -6.39 34.82 21.68
C GLY A 276 -5.28 35.05 22.72
N GLY A 277 -4.26 34.18 22.75
CA GLY A 277 -3.05 34.36 23.54
C GLY A 277 -2.79 33.27 24.57
N LEU A 278 -1.77 33.50 25.39
CA LEU A 278 -1.34 32.61 26.48
C LEU A 278 -2.47 32.45 27.49
N GLN A 279 -2.87 31.20 27.77
CA GLN A 279 -3.88 30.90 28.78
C GLN A 279 -3.23 30.67 30.14
N THR A 280 -2.20 29.83 30.17
CA THR A 280 -1.44 29.52 31.39
C THR A 280 -0.06 29.00 31.03
N SER A 281 0.89 29.14 31.96
CA SER A 281 2.24 28.60 31.83
C SER A 281 2.79 28.21 33.19
N VAL A 282 3.61 27.17 33.22
CA VAL A 282 4.30 26.73 34.43
C VAL A 282 5.76 26.43 34.11
N ASP A 283 6.63 26.97 34.97
CA ASP A 283 8.08 26.82 34.91
C ASP A 283 8.56 25.65 35.76
N GLN A 284 9.43 24.84 35.19
CA GLN A 284 10.20 23.82 35.89
C GLN A 284 11.65 24.26 35.99
N SER A 285 12.15 24.47 37.21
CA SER A 285 13.57 24.74 37.44
C SER A 285 14.37 23.44 37.36
N LEU A 286 15.51 23.48 36.69
CA LEU A 286 16.47 22.37 36.65
C LEU A 286 17.15 22.17 38.02
N ALA A 287 17.77 21.01 38.23
CA ALA A 287 18.56 20.74 39.43
C ALA A 287 19.78 21.67 39.49
N ALA A 288 20.28 21.92 40.70
CA ALA A 288 21.51 22.66 40.90
C ALA A 288 22.68 21.98 40.16
N GLY A 289 23.40 22.73 39.33
CA GLY A 289 24.51 22.23 38.51
C GLY A 289 24.11 21.58 37.18
N GLU A 290 22.81 21.56 36.84
CA GLU A 290 22.33 21.19 35.51
C GLU A 290 22.16 22.43 34.61
N SER A 291 22.47 22.24 33.33
CA SER A 291 22.19 23.17 32.24
C SER A 291 21.26 22.49 31.23
N LEU A 292 20.50 23.28 30.48
CA LEU A 292 19.66 22.73 29.44
C LEU A 292 20.51 22.13 28.31
N GLY A 293 20.08 20.97 27.83
CA GLY A 293 20.62 20.35 26.63
C GLY A 293 20.16 21.08 25.38
N VAL A 294 20.14 20.40 24.24
CA VAL A 294 19.87 21.07 22.94
C VAL A 294 18.42 20.97 22.46
N SER A 295 17.57 20.14 23.09
CA SER A 295 16.20 19.92 22.61
C SER A 295 15.18 19.63 23.72
N CYS A 296 13.93 20.03 23.47
CA CYS A 296 12.75 19.68 24.27
C CYS A 296 11.57 19.29 23.37
N TYR A 297 10.61 18.50 23.88
CA TYR A 297 9.39 18.09 23.19
C TYR A 297 8.18 18.10 24.12
N VAL A 298 6.99 18.40 23.61
CA VAL A 298 5.73 18.37 24.36
C VAL A 298 4.63 17.64 23.58
N VAL A 299 3.84 16.82 24.28
CA VAL A 299 2.64 16.16 23.77
C VAL A 299 1.60 16.05 24.88
N GLY A 300 0.31 16.01 24.55
CA GLY A 300 -0.72 15.82 25.55
C GLY A 300 -2.13 15.78 24.96
N ARG A 301 -3.07 15.26 25.76
CA ARG A 301 -4.50 15.24 25.45
C ARG A 301 -5.30 16.01 26.49
N TYR A 302 -6.22 16.83 26.01
CA TYR A 302 -7.08 17.66 26.84
C TYR A 302 -7.93 16.81 27.76
N GLY A 303 -8.07 17.22 29.02
CA GLY A 303 -8.73 16.40 30.02
C GLY A 303 -7.92 15.17 30.46
N GLN A 304 -6.66 15.01 30.01
CA GLN A 304 -5.76 13.91 30.37
C GLN A 304 -4.33 14.40 30.64
N SER A 305 -3.32 13.54 30.48
CA SER A 305 -1.92 13.82 30.82
C SER A 305 -1.19 14.62 29.74
N VAL A 306 -0.35 15.56 30.18
CA VAL A 306 0.65 16.25 29.34
C VAL A 306 2.04 15.72 29.68
N PHE A 307 2.81 15.39 28.64
CA PHE A 307 4.18 14.93 28.75
C PHE A 307 5.14 15.95 28.17
N VAL A 308 6.19 16.27 28.92
CA VAL A 308 7.26 17.18 28.51
C VAL A 308 8.58 16.44 28.61
N PHE A 309 9.37 16.46 27.55
CA PHE A 309 10.66 15.80 27.44
C PHE A 309 11.76 16.82 27.22
N TRP A 310 12.91 16.66 27.88
CA TRP A 310 14.08 17.50 27.62
C TRP A 310 15.38 16.79 27.96
N SER A 311 16.45 17.25 27.33
CA SER A 311 17.82 16.87 27.68
C SER A 311 18.40 17.88 28.68
N ALA A 312 19.19 17.40 29.64
CA ALA A 312 19.91 18.24 30.61
C ALA A 312 21.34 17.75 30.80
N ASN A 313 22.28 18.68 31.00
CA ASN A 313 23.70 18.41 31.13
C ASN A 313 24.19 18.80 32.52
N THR A 314 24.90 17.91 33.19
CA THR A 314 25.75 18.22 34.36
C THR A 314 27.21 18.28 33.92
N ALA A 315 28.12 18.64 34.83
CA ALA A 315 29.57 18.64 34.56
C ALA A 315 30.11 17.28 34.08
N THR A 316 29.47 16.16 34.46
CA THR A 316 29.97 14.80 34.21
C THR A 316 28.91 13.83 33.71
N THR A 317 27.68 14.26 33.39
CA THR A 317 26.59 13.37 32.94
C THR A 317 25.54 14.12 32.11
N MET A 318 25.04 13.54 31.02
CA MET A 318 23.80 13.98 30.35
C MET A 318 22.60 13.15 30.79
N ARG A 319 21.42 13.76 30.89
CA ARG A 319 20.18 13.14 31.39
C ARG A 319 18.99 13.44 30.48
N LEU A 320 18.11 12.45 30.30
CA LEU A 320 16.80 12.59 29.65
C LEU A 320 15.71 12.60 30.71
N TRP A 321 14.91 13.66 30.73
CA TRP A 321 13.82 13.84 31.68
C TRP A 321 12.47 13.75 31.00
N ALA A 322 11.47 13.22 31.71
CA ALA A 322 10.07 13.44 31.37
C ALA A 322 9.25 13.86 32.59
N GLN A 323 8.24 14.71 32.36
CA GLN A 323 7.32 15.21 33.38
C GLN A 323 5.86 15.00 32.95
N ARG A 324 5.01 14.54 33.89
CA ARG A 324 3.54 14.53 33.77
C ARG A 324 2.93 15.85 34.26
N ARG A 325 1.86 16.33 33.62
CA ARG A 325 0.94 17.34 34.19
C ARG A 325 -0.53 16.95 34.02
N ASP A 326 -1.36 17.34 35.00
CA ASP A 326 -2.77 16.95 35.07
C ASP A 326 -3.73 17.79 34.21
N ALA A 327 -4.79 17.09 33.78
CA ALA A 327 -5.89 17.45 32.90
C ALA A 327 -6.72 18.69 33.24
N ASN A 328 -7.05 18.83 34.52
CA ASN A 328 -8.04 19.77 35.03
C ASN A 328 -7.53 20.24 36.38
N TYR A 329 -7.10 21.50 36.48
CA TYR A 329 -6.60 22.11 37.72
C TYR A 329 -5.31 21.51 38.30
N ALA A 330 -4.17 21.73 37.64
CA ALA A 330 -2.95 22.22 38.32
C ALA A 330 -1.83 22.58 37.31
N PHE A 331 -2.10 23.54 36.43
CA PHE A 331 -1.10 24.60 36.16
C PHE A 331 -1.07 25.61 37.33
N ALA A 332 -1.50 25.20 38.53
CA ALA A 332 -1.73 26.02 39.69
C ALA A 332 -0.72 25.64 40.79
N SER A 333 0.20 26.58 41.04
CA SER A 333 1.07 26.70 42.21
C SER A 333 1.91 25.47 42.59
N GLY A 334 3.17 25.48 42.18
CA GLY A 334 4.20 24.63 42.79
C GLY A 334 5.59 25.02 42.32
N THR A 335 6.23 25.97 43.01
CA THR A 335 7.69 26.11 43.04
C THR A 335 8.28 24.87 43.72
N GLY A 336 8.22 23.73 43.04
CA GLY A 336 8.89 22.49 43.43
C GLY A 336 10.15 22.34 42.60
N GLY A 337 11.29 22.11 43.25
CA GLY A 337 12.43 21.49 42.55
C GLY A 337 11.98 20.18 41.89
N LEU A 338 12.85 19.57 41.07
CA LEU A 338 12.58 18.35 40.27
C LEU A 338 11.94 17.16 41.02
N ASN A 339 11.77 17.21 42.34
CA ASN A 339 11.22 16.17 43.19
C ASN A 339 9.73 16.35 43.58
N GLY A 340 9.02 17.34 43.04
CA GLY A 340 7.71 17.76 43.55
C GLY A 340 6.51 17.58 42.62
N ASN A 341 6.55 16.61 41.68
CA ASN A 341 5.42 15.91 41.04
C ASN A 341 5.94 15.21 39.78
N GLY A 342 5.91 13.88 39.78
CA GLY A 342 6.14 13.00 38.63
C GLY A 342 7.19 13.45 37.60
N THR A 343 8.44 13.65 38.02
CA THR A 343 9.56 13.91 37.11
C THR A 343 10.59 12.80 37.27
N THR A 344 10.95 12.13 36.18
CA THR A 344 11.81 10.94 36.23
C THR A 344 12.93 11.06 35.20
N ASN A 345 14.14 10.64 35.59
CA ASN A 345 15.28 10.50 34.70
C ASN A 345 15.28 9.09 34.11
N TYR A 346 15.26 8.98 32.79
CA TYR A 346 15.12 7.70 32.08
C TYR A 346 16.38 7.21 31.40
N ALA A 347 17.35 8.10 31.16
CA ALA A 347 18.62 7.75 30.57
C ALA A 347 19.71 8.67 31.12
N SER A 348 20.85 8.08 31.50
CA SER A 348 22.02 8.83 31.92
C SER A 348 23.30 8.21 31.36
N ALA A 349 24.26 9.03 30.95
CA ALA A 349 25.61 8.55 30.64
C ALA A 349 26.68 9.58 31.03
N PRO A 350 27.91 9.12 31.35
CA PRO A 350 29.01 10.01 31.67
C PRO A 350 29.27 11.02 30.55
N TYR A 351 29.41 12.28 30.91
CA TYR A 351 29.86 13.38 30.06
C TYR A 351 31.38 13.32 29.99
N THR A 352 31.89 12.29 29.30
CA THR A 352 33.17 12.43 28.63
C THR A 352 32.87 13.10 27.29
N THR A 353 33.73 14.01 26.85
CA THR A 353 33.58 14.78 25.60
C THR A 353 32.99 13.92 24.48
N GLY A 354 31.71 14.14 24.13
CA GLY A 354 31.00 13.47 23.02
C GLY A 354 29.88 12.47 23.34
N ALA A 355 29.42 12.28 24.60
CA ALA A 355 28.10 11.68 24.83
C ALA A 355 27.00 12.71 24.54
N PHE A 356 25.97 12.39 23.75
CA PHE A 356 24.91 13.33 23.33
C PHE A 356 23.56 12.59 23.27
N PHE A 357 22.56 13.06 24.06
CA PHE A 357 21.18 12.53 24.06
C PHE A 357 20.11 13.58 23.66
N PRO A 358 20.15 14.14 22.44
CA PRO A 358 19.06 14.97 21.97
C PRO A 358 17.80 14.12 21.82
N VAL A 359 16.71 14.62 22.40
CA VAL A 359 15.36 14.14 22.05
C VAL A 359 15.14 14.43 20.58
N SER A 360 14.65 13.45 19.84
CA SER A 360 14.47 13.51 18.39
C SER A 360 13.00 13.50 17.95
N GLY A 361 12.07 13.21 18.86
CA GLY A 361 10.64 13.22 18.57
C GLY A 361 9.80 12.67 19.72
N ALA A 362 8.55 13.08 19.81
CA ALA A 362 7.58 12.52 20.74
C ALA A 362 6.17 12.47 20.13
N ALA A 363 5.40 11.46 20.52
CA ALA A 363 4.00 11.23 20.14
C ALA A 363 3.19 10.77 21.35
N LEU A 364 1.90 11.11 21.39
CA LEU A 364 0.98 10.56 22.39
C LEU A 364 0.53 9.15 21.97
N LEU A 365 0.44 8.23 22.94
CA LEU A 365 -0.03 6.87 22.74
C LEU A 365 -1.20 6.59 23.69
N GLY A 366 -2.40 6.46 23.15
CA GLY A 366 -3.62 6.30 23.95
C GLY A 366 -3.84 7.46 24.93
N THR A 367 -4.36 7.14 26.11
CA THR A 367 -4.79 8.12 27.12
C THR A 367 -3.68 8.59 28.07
N ASN A 368 -2.83 7.65 28.51
CA ASN A 368 -1.87 7.87 29.60
C ASN A 368 -0.44 7.44 29.24
N LYS A 369 -0.14 7.28 27.95
CA LYS A 369 1.19 6.87 27.48
C LYS A 369 1.73 7.89 26.48
N ALA A 370 3.05 8.01 26.44
CA ALA A 370 3.75 8.80 25.44
C ALA A 370 4.94 8.01 24.90
N PHE A 371 5.18 8.12 23.61
CA PHE A 371 6.32 7.56 22.92
C PHE A 371 7.35 8.67 22.67
N VAL A 372 8.63 8.39 22.93
CA VAL A 372 9.72 9.32 22.71
C VAL A 372 10.88 8.62 22.01
N THR A 373 11.49 9.31 21.04
CA THR A 373 12.76 8.90 20.43
C THR A 373 13.87 9.86 20.83
N TYR A 374 15.07 9.32 20.98
CA TYR A 374 16.26 10.08 21.35
C TYR A 374 17.52 9.40 20.83
N TRP A 375 18.54 10.20 20.56
CA TRP A 375 19.83 9.68 20.12
C TRP A 375 20.65 9.20 21.32
N GLY A 376 21.40 8.12 21.17
CA GLY A 376 22.35 7.67 22.19
C GLY A 376 23.62 7.12 21.55
N ARG A 377 24.73 7.21 22.29
CA ARG A 377 26.03 6.67 21.85
C ARG A 377 26.08 5.16 22.11
N GLY A 378 26.44 4.37 21.11
CA GLY A 378 26.67 2.93 21.28
C GLY A 378 27.91 2.63 22.15
N THR A 379 27.97 1.45 22.76
CA THR A 379 29.22 0.98 23.41
C THR A 379 30.33 0.87 22.36
N PRO A 380 31.53 1.43 22.59
CA PRO A 380 32.70 1.14 21.76
C PRO A 380 32.95 -0.37 21.72
N ASP A 381 33.71 -0.83 20.73
CA ASP A 381 34.16 -2.22 20.73
C ASP A 381 34.91 -2.57 22.03
N SER A 382 35.03 -3.86 22.32
CA SER A 382 35.72 -4.37 23.51
C SER A 382 37.20 -3.98 23.62
N SER A 383 37.77 -3.31 22.60
CA SER A 383 39.15 -2.82 22.56
C SER A 383 39.29 -1.33 22.92
N GLY A 384 38.19 -0.61 23.16
CA GLY A 384 38.17 0.79 23.60
C GLY A 384 38.69 1.82 22.60
N ASN A 385 39.01 1.40 21.36
CA ASN A 385 39.82 2.18 20.40
C ASN A 385 39.14 2.35 19.02
N GLY A 386 37.81 2.48 18.97
CA GLY A 386 37.05 2.78 17.75
C GLY A 386 36.03 3.91 17.98
N PRO A 387 35.68 4.70 16.94
CA PRO A 387 34.57 5.66 17.05
C PRO A 387 33.31 4.91 17.49
N SER A 388 32.60 5.44 18.49
CA SER A 388 31.36 4.83 18.99
C SER A 388 30.20 5.55 18.31
N PRO A 389 29.57 4.96 17.28
CA PRO A 389 28.63 5.68 16.45
C PRO A 389 27.27 5.86 17.14
N PHE A 390 26.49 6.81 16.64
CA PHE A 390 25.20 7.19 17.18
C PHE A 390 24.11 6.23 16.75
N ARG A 391 23.13 6.02 17.63
CA ARG A 391 21.94 5.21 17.35
C ARG A 391 20.69 5.90 17.84
N LEU A 392 19.62 5.76 17.07
CA LEU A 392 18.29 6.13 17.51
C LEU A 392 17.81 5.13 18.57
N ASN A 393 17.32 5.61 19.70
CA ASN A 393 16.68 4.81 20.75
C ASN A 393 15.24 5.30 20.95
N TRP A 394 14.43 4.49 21.61
CA TRP A 394 13.05 4.84 21.90
C TRP A 394 12.60 4.34 23.27
N THR A 395 11.63 5.03 23.85
CA THR A 395 10.99 4.69 25.11
C THR A 395 9.50 4.99 25.06
N VAL A 396 8.70 4.10 25.66
CA VAL A 396 7.30 4.36 26.00
C VAL A 396 7.23 4.67 27.48
N ILE A 397 6.67 5.81 27.81
CA ILE A 397 6.39 6.25 29.17
C ILE A 397 4.91 6.02 29.44
N ILE A 398 4.59 5.45 30.59
CA ILE A 398 3.23 5.37 31.11
C ILE A 398 3.13 6.18 32.41
N ASP A 399 1.95 6.71 32.62
CA ASP A 399 1.55 7.30 33.88
C ASP A 399 0.84 6.28 34.80
N PHE A 400 1.47 5.96 35.93
CA PHE A 400 0.88 5.21 37.05
C PHE A 400 0.91 6.06 38.32
N ALA A 401 -0.26 6.28 38.94
CA ALA A 401 -0.39 6.86 40.28
C ALA A 401 0.36 8.20 40.53
N GLY A 402 0.51 9.05 39.51
CA GLY A 402 1.09 10.40 39.68
C GLY A 402 2.57 10.52 39.31
N SER A 403 3.23 9.46 38.83
CA SER A 403 4.61 9.52 38.36
C SER A 403 4.80 8.83 37.01
N PRO A 404 5.49 9.47 36.05
CA PRO A 404 5.79 8.85 34.78
C PRO A 404 6.85 7.75 35.00
N THR A 405 6.65 6.59 34.37
CA THR A 405 7.49 5.40 34.50
C THR A 405 7.74 4.79 33.12
N THR A 406 8.90 4.17 32.93
CA THR A 406 9.19 3.46 31.68
C THR A 406 8.31 2.22 31.60
N LEU A 407 7.44 2.19 30.60
CA LEU A 407 6.64 1.02 30.27
C LEU A 407 7.47 0.02 29.45
N ALA A 408 8.17 0.56 28.45
CA ALA A 408 9.00 -0.17 27.51
C ALA A 408 10.12 0.74 26.96
N SER A 409 11.21 0.14 26.53
CA SER A 409 12.30 0.84 25.85
C SER A 409 12.97 -0.11 24.87
N GLY A 410 13.47 0.43 23.77
CA GLY A 410 14.20 -0.36 22.80
C GLY A 410 15.18 0.48 22.00
N ARG A 411 15.89 -0.20 21.10
CA ARG A 411 16.89 0.39 20.22
C ARG A 411 16.33 0.46 18.80
N GLY A 412 16.60 1.54 18.09
CA GLY A 412 16.35 1.68 16.67
C GLY A 412 17.45 1.04 15.82
N GLY A 413 17.21 0.99 14.51
CA GLY A 413 18.21 0.56 13.53
C GLY A 413 19.41 1.51 13.47
N PHE A 414 20.57 0.97 13.11
CA PHE A 414 21.78 1.75 12.89
C PHE A 414 21.67 2.58 11.60
N GLY A 415 22.18 3.81 11.61
CA GLY A 415 22.14 4.70 10.44
C GLY A 415 20.78 5.35 10.14
N LEU A 416 19.77 5.20 11.01
CA LEU A 416 18.44 5.79 10.81
C LEU A 416 18.28 7.14 11.54
N TYR A 417 17.93 8.19 10.81
CA TYR A 417 17.73 9.57 11.29
C TYR A 417 16.28 10.03 11.08
N PRO A 418 15.61 10.65 12.06
CA PRO A 418 14.22 11.06 11.91
C PRO A 418 14.07 12.20 10.90
N ALA A 419 13.14 12.01 9.97
CA ALA A 419 12.74 13.02 9.01
C ALA A 419 11.62 13.91 9.60
N THR A 420 10.76 13.33 10.43
CA THR A 420 9.66 14.02 11.12
C THR A 420 9.44 13.43 12.52
N ARG A 421 8.51 14.02 13.29
CA ARG A 421 8.06 13.46 14.57
C ARG A 421 7.45 12.07 14.36
N PRO A 422 7.54 11.17 15.37
CA PRO A 422 6.70 9.98 15.36
C PRO A 422 5.22 10.37 15.42
N PHE A 423 4.35 9.51 14.89
CA PHE A 423 2.90 9.68 14.91
C PHE A 423 2.21 8.33 15.13
N VAL A 424 0.94 8.37 15.54
CA VAL A 424 0.15 7.17 15.85
C VAL A 424 -1.00 7.02 14.85
N VAL A 425 -1.11 5.84 14.26
CA VAL A 425 -2.22 5.44 13.37
C VAL A 425 -2.73 4.09 13.84
N ASN A 426 -4.06 3.96 14.03
CA ASN A 426 -4.70 2.74 14.51
C ASN A 426 -4.07 2.15 15.80
N GLY A 427 -3.59 3.02 16.70
CA GLY A 427 -2.95 2.63 17.96
C GLY A 427 -1.52 2.10 17.81
N GLU A 428 -0.91 2.19 16.62
CA GLU A 428 0.48 1.79 16.34
C GLU A 428 1.35 3.01 16.03
N VAL A 429 2.63 2.95 16.42
CA VAL A 429 3.58 4.06 16.26
C VAL A 429 4.40 3.91 14.98
N TYR A 430 4.44 4.99 14.19
CA TYR A 430 5.23 5.12 12.98
C TYR A 430 6.16 6.32 13.03
N GLN A 431 7.33 6.23 12.37
CA GLN A 431 8.22 7.37 12.16
C GLN A 431 8.93 7.27 10.80
N PRO A 432 8.87 8.34 9.98
CA PRO A 432 9.70 8.50 8.79
C PRO A 432 11.18 8.71 9.17
N LEU A 433 12.06 7.91 8.58
CA LEU A 433 13.49 7.83 8.90
C LEU A 433 14.34 7.82 7.62
N TYR A 434 15.34 8.70 7.53
CA TYR A 434 16.39 8.66 6.52
C TYR A 434 17.50 7.69 6.92
N TYR A 435 18.01 6.92 5.97
CA TYR A 435 19.24 6.16 6.18
C TYR A 435 20.47 6.94 5.75
N ASN A 436 21.42 7.20 6.66
CA ASN A 436 22.69 7.88 6.40
C ASN A 436 23.79 7.36 7.38
N LEU A 437 25.07 7.48 7.01
CA LEU A 437 26.24 7.13 7.81
C LEU A 437 27.16 8.32 8.14
N ASP A 438 26.80 9.55 7.75
CA ASP A 438 27.62 10.78 7.86
C ASP A 438 28.26 11.03 9.24
N TYR A 439 27.67 10.53 10.33
CA TYR A 439 28.13 10.80 11.70
C TYR A 439 29.21 9.81 12.20
N VAL A 440 29.55 8.76 11.43
CA VAL A 440 30.36 7.64 11.92
C VAL A 440 31.86 7.92 12.02
N ILE A 441 32.39 8.93 11.32
CA ILE A 441 33.85 9.05 11.11
C ILE A 441 34.36 10.41 11.62
N SER A 442 35.40 10.37 12.47
CA SER A 442 36.20 11.55 12.81
C SER A 442 36.74 12.19 11.53
N SER A 443 36.86 13.51 11.52
CA SER A 443 37.09 14.45 10.40
C SER A 443 38.17 14.17 9.34
N THR A 444 38.78 13.00 9.27
CA THR A 444 39.88 12.65 8.35
C THR A 444 39.52 11.68 7.22
N GLU A 445 38.40 10.95 7.27
CA GLU A 445 37.96 10.08 6.14
C GLU A 445 36.42 10.10 6.00
N ALA A 446 35.85 11.19 5.48
CA ALA A 446 34.41 11.34 5.32
C ALA A 446 33.84 10.44 4.19
N SER A 447 33.62 9.16 4.48
CA SER A 447 32.83 8.28 3.62
C SER A 447 31.35 8.54 3.89
N LYS A 448 30.69 9.30 3.01
CA LYS A 448 29.25 9.58 3.08
C LYS A 448 28.47 8.35 2.63
N SER A 449 27.29 8.12 3.22
CA SER A 449 26.43 7.02 2.76
C SER A 449 26.05 7.26 1.31
N GLN A 450 26.15 6.21 0.50
CA GLN A 450 25.81 6.24 -0.92
C GLN A 450 24.33 5.93 -1.15
N GLN A 451 23.59 5.50 -0.11
CA GLN A 451 22.25 4.96 -0.24
C GLN A 451 21.10 5.96 0.02
N LEU A 452 21.20 6.84 1.01
CA LEU A 452 20.27 7.96 1.31
C LEU A 452 18.76 7.70 1.00
N THR A 453 18.20 6.60 1.53
CA THR A 453 16.78 6.22 1.34
C THR A 453 15.88 6.77 2.46
N LEU A 454 14.64 7.18 2.13
CA LEU A 454 13.59 7.42 3.13
C LEU A 454 12.79 6.12 3.37
N TYR A 455 12.71 5.72 4.64
CA TYR A 455 11.81 4.67 5.10
C TYR A 455 10.68 5.26 5.94
N LEU A 456 9.47 4.72 5.83
CA LEU A 456 8.53 4.77 6.95
C LEU A 456 8.79 3.54 7.80
N CYS A 457 9.07 3.72 9.09
CA CYS A 457 9.27 2.59 9.97
C CYS A 457 8.16 2.47 11.02
N LYS A 458 7.81 1.24 11.34
CA LYS A 458 6.89 0.87 12.42
C LYS A 458 7.68 0.38 13.64
N TYR A 459 7.31 0.85 14.83
CA TYR A 459 7.84 0.32 16.09
C TYR A 459 7.00 -0.89 16.50
N GLN A 460 7.55 -2.09 16.31
CA GLN A 460 6.81 -3.33 16.54
C GLN A 460 6.50 -3.56 18.02
N GLY A 461 5.32 -4.11 18.30
CA GLY A 461 4.87 -4.38 19.68
C GLY A 461 4.58 -3.12 20.51
N VAL A 462 4.78 -1.93 19.94
CA VAL A 462 4.49 -0.64 20.58
C VAL A 462 3.12 -0.16 20.12
N GLY A 463 2.17 -0.19 21.05
CA GLY A 463 0.82 0.31 20.80
C GLY A 463 0.03 0.62 22.06
N ASP A 464 -1.18 1.18 21.88
CA ASP A 464 -2.05 1.63 22.97
C ASP A 464 -2.30 0.54 24.03
N ASN A 465 -2.37 -0.72 23.60
CA ASN A 465 -2.68 -1.87 24.45
C ASN A 465 -1.43 -2.63 24.98
N MET A 466 -0.23 -2.07 24.85
CA MET A 466 1.00 -2.74 25.33
C MET A 466 0.97 -2.94 26.87
N PRO A 467 1.27 -4.15 27.38
CA PRO A 467 1.34 -4.44 28.82
C PRO A 467 2.57 -3.83 29.51
N ALA A 468 2.52 -3.69 30.83
CA ALA A 468 3.60 -3.10 31.62
C ALA A 468 4.74 -4.10 31.91
N GLY A 469 5.99 -3.61 31.85
CA GLY A 469 7.19 -4.41 32.15
C GLY A 469 7.74 -5.22 30.97
N THR A 470 7.18 -5.06 29.76
CA THR A 470 7.69 -5.71 28.55
C THR A 470 8.94 -4.98 28.06
N VAL A 471 10.12 -5.57 28.28
CA VAL A 471 11.33 -5.20 27.54
C VAL A 471 11.16 -5.76 26.14
N SER A 472 10.64 -4.95 25.22
CA SER A 472 10.61 -5.34 23.81
C SER A 472 12.04 -5.31 23.28
N THR A 473 12.52 -6.47 22.85
CA THR A 473 13.71 -6.61 22.01
C THR A 473 13.43 -6.21 20.56
N ASP A 474 12.19 -5.78 20.25
CA ASP A 474 11.73 -5.60 18.89
C ASP A 474 12.19 -4.26 18.33
N VAL A 475 12.57 -4.34 17.07
CA VAL A 475 13.29 -3.30 16.37
C VAL A 475 12.33 -2.50 15.51
N CYS A 476 12.61 -1.21 15.37
CA CYS A 476 12.00 -0.35 14.36
C CYS A 476 12.19 -0.99 12.97
N ARG A 477 11.09 -1.41 12.29
CA ARG A 477 11.14 -2.08 10.98
C ARG A 477 10.58 -1.19 9.86
N PRO A 478 11.25 -1.09 8.69
CA PRO A 478 10.69 -0.40 7.53
C PRO A 478 9.38 -1.06 7.07
N VAL A 479 8.33 -0.26 6.86
CA VAL A 479 7.04 -0.65 6.28
C VAL A 479 6.76 0.09 4.97
N THR A 480 7.60 1.06 4.61
CA THR A 480 7.58 1.73 3.31
C THR A 480 8.99 2.06 2.87
N THR A 481 9.25 1.96 1.56
CA THR A 481 10.51 2.34 0.93
C THR A 481 10.24 3.35 -0.18
N VAL A 482 10.81 4.55 -0.11
CA VAL A 482 10.63 5.57 -1.16
C VAL A 482 11.94 5.75 -1.93
N ALA A 483 11.92 5.54 -3.25
CA ALA A 483 13.05 5.79 -4.16
C ALA A 483 12.84 7.07 -4.99
N PRO A 484 13.81 7.65 -5.73
CA PRO A 484 15.20 7.23 -5.84
C PRO A 484 15.99 7.58 -4.58
N ARG A 485 17.17 6.97 -4.49
CA ARG A 485 18.18 7.06 -3.41
C ARG A 485 18.84 8.44 -3.25
N ILE A 486 18.08 9.51 -3.41
CA ILE A 486 18.67 10.85 -3.43
C ILE A 486 17.88 11.83 -2.59
N ALA A 487 18.37 12.05 -1.37
CA ALA A 487 18.02 13.21 -0.55
C ALA A 487 19.29 13.83 0.08
N ALA A 488 19.62 15.03 -0.41
CA ALA A 488 20.55 16.04 0.13
C ALA A 488 22.08 15.79 0.11
N ASN A 489 22.82 16.90 0.17
CA ASN A 489 24.19 17.12 -0.29
C ASN A 489 25.27 16.18 0.29
N ALA A 490 26.02 15.54 -0.61
CA ALA A 490 27.35 15.00 -0.32
C ALA A 490 28.42 16.09 -0.02
N GLY A 491 28.04 17.36 0.18
CA GLY A 491 28.97 18.49 0.39
C GLY A 491 28.88 19.18 1.77
N GLN A 492 27.73 19.14 2.44
CA GLN A 492 27.47 19.72 3.76
C GLN A 492 26.73 18.65 4.56
N GLY A 493 27.09 18.40 5.82
CA GLY A 493 26.61 17.23 6.53
C GLY A 493 25.09 17.21 6.62
N ILE A 494 24.48 16.06 6.90
CA ILE A 494 23.12 16.04 7.47
C ILE A 494 23.06 16.97 8.72
N LEU A 495 24.19 17.24 9.38
CA LEU A 495 24.39 18.28 10.40
C LEU A 495 24.26 19.75 9.92
N ASP A 496 24.28 20.06 8.64
CA ASP A 496 23.92 21.43 8.17
C ASP A 496 22.42 21.51 7.83
N LEU A 497 21.77 20.37 7.56
CA LEU A 497 20.31 20.28 7.57
C LEU A 497 19.73 20.19 8.99
N PHE A 498 20.46 19.61 9.96
CA PHE A 498 19.94 19.24 11.30
C PHE A 498 20.82 19.68 12.50
N GLY A 499 22.09 19.96 12.31
CA GLY A 499 23.14 20.13 13.35
C GLY A 499 23.53 21.57 13.69
N GLY A 500 22.83 22.56 13.14
CA GLY A 500 22.65 23.87 13.78
C GLY A 500 21.20 24.11 14.24
N PHE A 501 20.32 23.13 14.05
CA PHE A 501 18.87 23.31 13.84
C PHE A 501 18.00 22.53 14.86
N HIS A 502 18.31 22.63 16.15
CA HIS A 502 17.74 21.82 17.24
C HIS A 502 16.35 22.25 17.79
N THR A 503 15.44 22.74 16.96
CA THR A 503 14.07 23.09 17.40
C THR A 503 13.02 22.55 16.43
N GLY A 504 12.28 21.54 16.89
CA GLY A 504 11.04 21.01 16.30
C GLY A 504 11.18 20.42 14.89
N MET A 505 11.20 19.09 14.78
CA MET A 505 10.84 18.47 13.50
C MET A 505 9.37 18.78 13.23
N PRO A 506 9.01 19.29 12.05
CA PRO A 506 7.63 19.64 11.76
C PRO A 506 6.74 18.41 11.90
N SER A 507 5.65 18.56 12.65
CA SER A 507 4.54 17.61 12.61
C SER A 507 3.78 17.76 11.31
N THR A 508 3.24 16.65 10.80
CA THR A 508 2.07 16.66 9.91
C THR A 508 1.02 15.79 10.59
N VAL A 509 0.30 16.34 11.56
CA VAL A 509 -0.85 15.60 12.13
C VAL A 509 -2.07 15.99 11.31
N SER A 510 -2.27 15.29 10.18
CA SER A 510 -3.57 15.28 9.53
C SER A 510 -4.52 14.47 10.42
N ARG A 511 -5.59 15.09 10.91
CA ARG A 511 -6.56 14.43 11.82
C ARG A 511 -7.52 13.47 11.11
N THR A 512 -7.43 13.32 9.78
CA THR A 512 -7.90 12.08 9.15
C THR A 512 -6.87 11.02 9.51
N ALA A 513 -7.07 10.30 10.63
CA ALA A 513 -6.14 9.33 11.26
C ALA A 513 -5.62 8.18 10.35
N THR A 514 -5.83 8.28 9.04
CA THR A 514 -5.56 7.30 8.00
C THR A 514 -4.66 7.84 6.87
N ARG A 515 -4.20 9.10 6.91
CA ARG A 515 -3.25 9.66 5.93
C ARG A 515 -2.22 10.59 6.57
N VAL A 516 -0.94 10.44 6.20
CA VAL A 516 0.16 11.32 6.66
C VAL A 516 1.07 11.68 5.50
N ALA A 517 1.50 12.94 5.42
CA ALA A 517 2.36 13.44 4.36
C ALA A 517 3.69 14.00 4.88
N VAL A 518 4.77 13.77 4.12
CA VAL A 518 6.14 14.21 4.45
C VAL A 518 6.79 14.85 3.24
N GLY A 519 7.46 15.98 3.43
CA GLY A 519 8.26 16.63 2.40
C GLY A 519 9.54 15.88 2.11
N LEU A 520 9.86 15.73 0.83
CA LEU A 520 11.09 15.18 0.31
C LEU A 520 11.72 16.14 -0.71
N LYS A 521 13.03 16.01 -0.90
CA LYS A 521 13.76 16.75 -1.92
C LYS A 521 14.74 15.84 -2.63
N THR A 522 14.77 15.95 -3.95
CA THR A 522 15.72 15.22 -4.81
C THR A 522 16.99 16.06 -5.07
N ARG A 523 18.06 15.42 -5.53
CA ARG A 523 19.34 16.10 -5.88
C ARG A 523 19.10 17.33 -6.76
N GLY A 524 19.76 18.41 -6.41
CA GLY A 524 20.00 19.56 -7.28
C GLY A 524 21.50 19.76 -7.51
N ASP A 525 21.85 20.71 -8.37
CA ASP A 525 23.24 21.04 -8.65
C ASP A 525 23.96 21.52 -7.37
N THR A 526 25.15 20.96 -7.11
CA THR A 526 25.86 21.04 -5.82
C THR A 526 26.22 22.48 -5.40
N ALA A 527 26.19 23.43 -6.34
CA ALA A 527 26.56 24.82 -6.13
C ALA A 527 25.42 25.72 -5.63
N THR A 528 24.16 25.39 -5.92
CA THR A 528 23.00 26.26 -5.60
C THR A 528 22.13 25.72 -4.47
N MET A 529 22.36 24.48 -4.05
CA MET A 529 21.48 23.76 -3.12
C MET A 529 20.01 23.75 -3.55
N ALA A 530 19.69 23.97 -4.83
CA ALA A 530 18.33 24.18 -5.33
C ALA A 530 17.87 22.95 -6.13
N GLY A 531 16.67 22.39 -5.87
CA GLY A 531 16.15 21.24 -6.61
C GLY A 531 14.66 20.91 -6.38
N PRO A 532 14.10 19.95 -7.14
CA PRO A 532 12.68 19.63 -7.09
C PRO A 532 12.27 19.03 -5.75
N SER A 533 11.08 19.41 -5.31
CA SER A 533 10.51 19.00 -4.03
C SER A 533 9.27 18.15 -4.24
N TRP A 534 9.04 17.25 -3.29
CA TRP A 534 8.06 16.19 -3.39
C TRP A 534 7.29 16.05 -2.08
N ALA A 535 6.03 15.68 -2.17
CA ALA A 535 5.25 15.22 -1.05
C ALA A 535 5.12 13.70 -1.13
N VAL A 536 5.51 13.00 -0.07
CA VAL A 536 5.26 11.57 0.11
C VAL A 536 4.04 11.40 0.98
N ASP A 537 3.07 10.67 0.50
CA ASP A 537 1.82 10.36 1.16
C ASP A 537 1.77 8.90 1.58
N PHE A 538 1.49 8.66 2.86
CA PHE A 538 1.25 7.35 3.45
C PHE A 538 -0.25 7.20 3.78
N PHE A 539 -0.85 6.06 3.42
CA PHE A 539 -2.28 5.80 3.57
C PHE A 539 -2.58 4.48 4.27
N TRP A 540 -3.59 4.50 5.13
CA TRP A 540 -4.17 3.34 5.83
C TRP A 540 -5.69 3.23 5.62
N ASP A 541 -6.30 4.15 4.88
CA ASP A 541 -7.74 4.11 4.62
C ASP A 541 -8.09 2.98 3.65
N GLN A 542 -9.32 2.47 3.77
CA GLN A 542 -9.78 1.32 3.00
C GLN A 542 -9.77 1.57 1.49
N ALA A 543 -10.18 2.76 1.05
CA ALA A 543 -10.25 3.08 -0.38
C ALA A 543 -8.87 3.06 -1.04
N SER A 544 -7.85 3.59 -0.36
CA SER A 544 -6.47 3.58 -0.84
C SER A 544 -5.81 2.20 -0.76
N THR A 545 -6.13 1.42 0.28
CA THR A 545 -5.47 0.13 0.54
C THR A 545 -6.12 -1.06 -0.16
N GLN A 546 -7.31 -0.92 -0.76
CA GLN A 546 -7.93 -1.93 -1.64
C GLN A 546 -7.09 -2.27 -2.89
N SER A 547 -6.19 -1.38 -3.29
CA SER A 547 -5.26 -1.58 -4.41
C SER A 547 -3.93 -2.22 -4.03
N LEU A 548 -3.76 -2.63 -2.76
CA LEU A 548 -2.56 -3.33 -2.31
C LEU A 548 -2.54 -4.80 -2.76
N TYR A 549 -1.34 -5.36 -2.71
CA TYR A 549 -1.04 -6.77 -2.88
C TYR A 549 -1.47 -7.37 -4.22
N GLN A 550 -1.37 -6.61 -5.32
CA GLN A 550 -1.28 -7.22 -6.65
C GLN A 550 -0.10 -8.19 -6.64
N THR A 551 -0.29 -9.40 -7.16
CA THR A 551 0.71 -10.47 -7.14
C THR A 551 1.08 -10.95 -8.52
N SER A 552 2.29 -11.48 -8.66
CA SER A 552 2.74 -12.19 -9.86
C SER A 552 3.76 -13.26 -9.48
N GLU A 553 3.65 -14.44 -10.07
CA GLU A 553 4.60 -15.54 -9.87
C GLU A 553 5.76 -15.42 -10.85
N ILE A 554 7.00 -15.49 -10.36
CA ILE A 554 8.22 -15.56 -11.17
C ILE A 554 9.15 -16.61 -10.60
N GLY A 555 9.54 -17.57 -11.42
CA GLY A 555 10.32 -18.72 -10.98
C GLY A 555 9.56 -19.52 -9.93
N ALA A 556 10.08 -19.56 -8.70
CA ALA A 556 9.47 -20.27 -7.57
C ALA A 556 8.89 -19.35 -6.49
N GLU A 557 8.97 -18.03 -6.68
CA GLU A 557 8.53 -17.02 -5.71
C GLU A 557 7.23 -16.34 -6.17
N LEU A 558 6.36 -16.03 -5.22
CA LEU A 558 5.23 -15.14 -5.41
C LEU A 558 5.67 -13.72 -5.07
N SER A 559 5.80 -12.85 -6.06
CA SER A 559 6.04 -11.42 -5.84
C SER A 559 4.74 -10.73 -5.45
N ILE A 560 4.81 -9.82 -4.48
CA ILE A 560 3.67 -9.14 -3.84
C ILE A 560 3.96 -7.63 -3.78
N SER A 561 3.07 -6.82 -4.33
CA SER A 561 3.20 -5.36 -4.31
C SER A 561 2.80 -4.79 -2.95
N GLY A 562 3.31 -3.61 -2.65
CA GLY A 562 2.99 -2.87 -1.43
C GLY A 562 3.95 -1.71 -1.24
N ALA A 563 3.76 -0.95 -0.17
CA ALA A 563 4.70 0.10 0.23
C ALA A 563 6.12 -0.42 0.47
N VAL A 564 6.26 -1.71 0.77
CA VAL A 564 7.48 -2.49 0.55
C VAL A 564 7.07 -3.66 -0.33
N PRO A 565 7.67 -3.84 -1.52
CA PRO A 565 7.48 -5.06 -2.31
C PRO A 565 7.99 -6.29 -1.54
N PHE A 566 7.21 -7.36 -1.53
CA PHE A 566 7.53 -8.62 -0.85
C PHE A 566 7.68 -9.75 -1.87
N VAL A 567 8.38 -10.80 -1.45
CA VAL A 567 8.34 -12.10 -2.08
C VAL A 567 7.96 -13.16 -1.05
N ALA A 568 7.18 -14.16 -1.47
CA ALA A 568 6.90 -15.35 -0.69
C ALA A 568 7.50 -16.58 -1.38
N ASP A 569 8.18 -17.42 -0.61
CA ASP A 569 8.95 -18.58 -1.10
C ASP A 569 8.25 -19.93 -0.83
N GLY A 570 7.17 -19.91 -0.06
CA GLY A 570 6.28 -21.04 0.24
C GLY A 570 6.30 -21.39 1.72
N GLN A 571 7.33 -20.93 2.43
CA GLN A 571 7.47 -21.10 3.87
C GLN A 571 7.41 -19.77 4.62
N SER A 572 7.88 -18.70 4.01
CA SER A 572 7.98 -17.36 4.59
C SER A 572 7.68 -16.29 3.54
N ALA A 573 7.47 -15.06 3.99
CA ALA A 573 7.45 -13.89 3.11
C ALA A 573 8.32 -12.78 3.71
N PHE A 574 9.07 -12.10 2.84
CA PHE A 574 10.05 -11.11 3.23
C PHE A 574 10.20 -10.04 2.14
N GLU A 575 10.87 -8.93 2.45
CA GLU A 575 11.07 -7.83 1.51
C GLU A 575 11.85 -8.25 0.25
N ASP A 576 11.47 -7.75 -0.93
CA ASP A 576 12.18 -8.00 -2.18
C ASP A 576 13.49 -7.18 -2.22
N GLY A 577 14.63 -7.86 -2.38
CA GLY A 577 15.95 -7.27 -2.13
C GLY A 577 16.27 -7.06 -0.64
N PHE A 578 17.30 -6.25 -0.36
CA PHE A 578 17.70 -5.87 1.00
C PHE A 578 17.47 -4.37 1.19
N PHE A 579 16.84 -3.95 2.30
CA PHE A 579 16.60 -2.53 2.58
C PHE A 579 17.88 -1.71 2.44
N ASN A 580 18.96 -2.11 3.09
CA ASN A 580 20.28 -1.51 2.89
C ASN A 580 21.29 -2.51 2.33
N TYR A 581 22.23 -2.01 1.54
CA TYR A 581 23.44 -2.75 1.21
C TYR A 581 24.53 -2.45 2.24
N PRO A 582 25.57 -3.30 2.36
CA PRO A 582 26.66 -3.05 3.28
C PRO A 582 27.32 -1.71 2.96
N GLU A 583 27.75 -0.98 3.97
CA GLU A 583 28.67 0.15 3.82
C GLU A 583 29.75 0.01 4.90
N LEU A 584 30.96 0.51 4.65
CA LEU A 584 32.07 0.33 5.59
C LEU A 584 32.09 1.46 6.63
N THR A 585 32.20 1.07 7.90
CA THR A 585 32.36 1.99 9.03
C THR A 585 33.81 2.51 9.11
N TYR A 586 34.81 1.62 8.97
CA TYR A 586 36.25 1.92 8.78
C TYR A 586 37.07 0.61 8.62
N VAL A 587 38.30 0.68 8.08
CA VAL A 587 39.30 -0.40 8.11
C VAL A 587 40.38 -0.05 9.13
N LYS A 588 40.62 -0.90 10.13
CA LYS A 588 41.68 -0.67 11.12
C LYS A 588 42.89 -1.54 10.85
N GLY A 589 44.06 -0.90 10.72
CA GLY A 589 45.34 -1.55 10.97
C GLY A 589 45.50 -1.70 12.48
N VAL A 590 45.61 -2.93 12.98
CA VAL A 590 45.91 -3.14 14.40
C VAL A 590 47.43 -3.00 14.58
N ALA A 591 47.87 -2.34 15.65
CA ALA A 591 49.28 -2.39 16.08
C ALA A 591 49.69 -3.86 16.29
N PRO A 592 50.97 -4.21 16.09
CA PRO A 592 51.40 -5.61 16.09
C PRO A 592 51.17 -6.26 17.48
N ASP A 593 50.18 -7.14 17.58
CA ASP A 593 50.26 -8.32 18.46
C ASP A 593 50.97 -9.43 17.66
N PRO A 594 51.58 -10.46 18.29
CA PRO A 594 52.75 -11.17 17.74
C PRO A 594 52.55 -11.71 16.31
N PRO A 595 53.64 -11.75 15.51
CA PRO A 595 53.60 -11.78 14.06
C PRO A 595 53.00 -13.09 13.54
N THR A 596 51.72 -13.06 13.18
CA THR A 596 51.00 -14.19 12.60
C THR A 596 50.31 -13.86 11.27
N SER A 597 50.37 -12.61 10.80
CA SER A 597 49.82 -12.28 9.48
C SER A 597 50.71 -12.86 8.37
N THR A 598 50.14 -13.76 7.55
CA THR A 598 50.77 -14.32 6.36
C THR A 598 50.43 -13.52 5.09
N MET A 599 49.72 -12.39 5.23
CA MET A 599 49.43 -11.50 4.11
C MET A 599 50.69 -10.77 3.62
N PRO A 600 51.01 -10.84 2.32
CA PRO A 600 52.12 -10.08 1.74
C PRO A 600 51.91 -8.56 1.86
N PRO A 601 52.97 -7.75 1.96
CA PRO A 601 52.87 -6.31 1.82
C PRO A 601 52.29 -5.92 0.44
N GLY A 602 51.34 -4.98 0.41
CA GLY A 602 50.61 -4.64 -0.81
C GLY A 602 49.36 -3.78 -0.57
N GLN A 603 48.71 -3.38 -1.66
CA GLN A 603 47.40 -2.69 -1.63
C GLN A 603 46.27 -3.65 -1.97
N TYR A 604 45.37 -3.86 -1.02
CA TYR A 604 44.26 -4.80 -1.16
C TYR A 604 42.93 -4.08 -1.02
N SER A 605 41.97 -4.45 -1.85
CA SER A 605 40.61 -3.93 -1.78
C SER A 605 39.66 -5.05 -1.37
N PHE A 606 38.62 -4.65 -0.64
CA PHE A 606 37.53 -5.51 -0.20
C PHE A 606 36.22 -5.11 -0.85
N ALA A 607 35.36 -6.10 -1.09
CA ALA A 607 33.96 -5.90 -1.43
C ALA A 607 33.07 -6.64 -0.43
N VAL A 608 31.92 -6.09 -0.07
CA VAL A 608 30.99 -6.75 0.87
C VAL A 608 29.57 -6.75 0.29
N VAL A 609 28.89 -7.90 0.39
CA VAL A 609 27.52 -8.12 -0.10
C VAL A 609 26.70 -8.83 0.97
N TYR A 610 25.51 -8.32 1.31
CA TYR A 610 24.53 -9.14 2.02
C TYR A 610 23.92 -10.17 1.10
N ARG A 611 23.80 -11.40 1.60
CA ARG A 611 23.24 -12.55 0.89
C ARG A 611 22.28 -13.32 1.79
N SER A 612 21.17 -13.80 1.23
CA SER A 612 20.34 -14.84 1.83
C SER A 612 19.96 -15.88 0.78
N VAL A 613 19.56 -17.07 1.22
CA VAL A 613 19.00 -18.12 0.35
C VAL A 613 17.61 -18.42 0.87
N ASP A 614 16.63 -18.37 -0.01
CA ASP A 614 15.23 -18.65 0.31
C ASP A 614 14.99 -20.18 0.40
N SER A 615 13.77 -20.59 0.78
CA SER A 615 13.41 -22.01 0.80
C SER A 615 13.28 -22.65 -0.59
N SER A 616 13.27 -21.84 -1.66
CA SER A 616 13.30 -22.30 -3.05
C SER A 616 14.70 -22.55 -3.59
N GLY A 617 15.76 -22.17 -2.85
CA GLY A 617 17.15 -22.26 -3.27
C GLY A 617 17.62 -21.09 -4.14
N LEU A 618 16.84 -20.02 -4.28
CA LEU A 618 17.21 -18.78 -4.94
C LEU A 618 18.10 -17.93 -4.03
N THR A 619 19.22 -17.46 -4.59
CA THR A 619 20.14 -16.58 -3.88
C THR A 619 19.71 -15.14 -4.06
N HIS A 620 19.43 -14.46 -2.94
CA HIS A 620 19.19 -13.01 -2.87
C HIS A 620 20.50 -12.31 -2.52
N ARG A 621 20.85 -11.24 -3.24
CA ARG A 621 22.06 -10.44 -2.99
C ARG A 621 21.72 -8.96 -3.01
N SER A 622 22.42 -8.18 -2.20
CA SER A 622 22.44 -6.71 -2.24
C SER A 622 23.55 -6.18 -3.17
N ALA A 623 23.59 -4.87 -3.38
CA ALA A 623 24.67 -4.19 -4.05
C ALA A 623 25.99 -4.39 -3.27
N PRO A 624 27.14 -4.56 -3.97
CA PRO A 624 28.41 -4.61 -3.29
C PRO A 624 28.86 -3.22 -2.86
N PHE A 625 29.39 -3.12 -1.65
CA PHE A 625 30.24 -1.99 -1.29
C PHE A 625 31.69 -2.34 -1.52
N ILE A 626 32.38 -1.53 -2.30
CA ILE A 626 33.79 -1.72 -2.65
C ILE A 626 34.62 -0.64 -1.96
N THR A 627 35.60 -1.08 -1.18
CA THR A 627 36.53 -0.20 -0.45
C THR A 627 37.58 0.40 -1.38
N ALA A 628 38.09 1.58 -1.00
CA ALA A 628 39.36 2.06 -1.55
C ALA A 628 40.51 1.11 -1.15
N PRO A 629 41.59 1.01 -1.95
CA PRO A 629 42.69 0.11 -1.64
C PRO A 629 43.33 0.41 -0.28
N PHE A 630 43.35 -0.60 0.60
CA PHE A 630 44.00 -0.56 1.90
C PHE A 630 45.46 -1.02 1.78
N THR A 631 46.39 -0.25 2.35
CA THR A 631 47.83 -0.58 2.29
C THR A 631 48.25 -1.44 3.47
N VAL A 632 48.78 -2.62 3.18
CA VAL A 632 49.43 -3.53 4.13
C VAL A 632 50.93 -3.32 4.02
N SER A 633 51.56 -2.81 5.08
CA SER A 633 53.00 -2.59 5.15
C SER A 633 53.72 -3.70 5.92
N THR A 634 55.02 -3.87 5.66
CA THR A 634 55.88 -4.78 6.43
C THR A 634 55.84 -4.42 7.92
N GLY A 635 55.44 -5.36 8.78
CA GLY A 635 55.31 -5.15 10.23
C GLY A 635 54.02 -4.46 10.69
N SER A 636 53.08 -4.14 9.79
CA SER A 636 51.71 -3.75 10.18
C SER A 636 50.90 -4.97 10.60
N GLY A 637 50.03 -4.83 11.59
CA GLY A 637 49.03 -5.86 11.87
C GLY A 637 48.05 -6.02 10.71
N ALA A 638 47.48 -7.22 10.60
CA ALA A 638 46.48 -7.55 9.58
C ALA A 638 45.20 -6.70 9.70
N PRO A 639 44.52 -6.42 8.57
CA PRO A 639 43.32 -5.59 8.57
C PRO A 639 42.16 -6.27 9.33
N VAL A 640 41.28 -5.43 9.89
CA VAL A 640 39.97 -5.82 10.41
C VAL A 640 38.93 -4.94 9.75
N LEU A 641 37.87 -5.54 9.22
CA LEU A 641 36.74 -4.83 8.61
C LEU A 641 35.63 -4.64 9.64
N TYR A 642 35.07 -3.42 9.66
CA TYR A 642 33.87 -3.08 10.38
C TYR A 642 32.76 -2.76 9.38
N ILE A 643 31.80 -3.67 9.27
CA ILE A 643 30.74 -3.67 8.27
C ILE A 643 29.46 -3.19 8.96
N THR A 644 28.70 -2.32 8.31
CA THR A 644 27.39 -1.91 8.83
C THR A 644 26.46 -3.13 8.99
N PRO A 645 25.62 -3.23 10.04
CA PRO A 645 24.60 -4.28 10.11
C PRO A 645 23.45 -4.02 9.12
N PRO A 646 22.77 -5.08 8.62
CA PRO A 646 21.52 -4.87 7.90
C PRO A 646 20.50 -4.21 8.82
N ILE A 647 19.69 -3.29 8.28
CA ILE A 647 18.51 -2.75 8.96
C ILE A 647 17.58 -3.94 9.27
N PRO A 648 16.91 -3.95 10.44
CA PRO A 648 15.94 -4.98 10.79
C PRO A 648 14.96 -5.25 9.67
N SER A 649 14.87 -6.50 9.26
CA SER A 649 14.20 -6.91 8.03
C SER A 649 13.13 -7.97 8.31
N TYR A 650 12.29 -8.28 7.33
CA TYR A 650 11.30 -9.36 7.44
C TYR A 650 11.92 -10.75 7.20
N ARG A 651 13.20 -10.80 6.80
CA ARG A 651 13.99 -12.03 6.68
C ARG A 651 14.46 -12.56 8.04
N ASP A 652 14.45 -11.74 9.08
CA ASP A 652 14.91 -12.12 10.42
C ASP A 652 13.94 -13.10 11.11
N VAL A 653 14.17 -14.41 10.93
CA VAL A 653 13.44 -15.47 11.66
C VAL A 653 14.01 -15.61 13.08
N LEU A 654 13.16 -15.81 14.10
CA LEU A 654 13.56 -16.15 15.47
C LEU A 654 14.64 -17.25 15.49
N ALA A 655 15.60 -17.15 16.41
CA ALA A 655 16.91 -17.83 16.46
C ALA A 655 16.95 -19.38 16.37
N THR A 656 15.82 -20.05 16.15
CA THR A 656 15.68 -21.51 16.14
C THR A 656 15.74 -22.15 14.74
N SER A 657 15.75 -21.39 13.64
CA SER A 657 15.92 -21.94 12.27
C SER A 657 17.40 -22.20 11.94
N THR A 658 17.73 -23.43 11.54
CA THR A 658 19.14 -23.83 11.34
C THR A 658 19.74 -23.40 9.99
N THR A 659 18.96 -23.06 8.95
CA THR A 659 19.52 -22.67 7.63
C THR A 659 18.67 -21.68 6.81
N VAL A 660 17.33 -21.77 6.85
CA VAL A 660 16.44 -20.93 6.02
C VAL A 660 16.19 -19.59 6.71
N GLY A 661 16.36 -18.49 5.96
CA GLY A 661 16.16 -17.11 6.46
C GLY A 661 17.39 -16.41 7.04
N LYS A 662 18.56 -17.09 7.11
CA LYS A 662 19.79 -16.43 7.60
C LYS A 662 20.35 -15.44 6.58
N VAL A 663 20.68 -14.24 7.06
CA VAL A 663 21.46 -13.25 6.31
C VAL A 663 22.96 -13.47 6.55
N PHE A 664 23.72 -13.51 5.47
CA PHE A 664 25.17 -13.60 5.45
C PHE A 664 25.75 -12.30 4.93
N ALA A 665 26.93 -11.91 5.41
CA ALA A 665 27.80 -11.00 4.70
C ALA A 665 28.83 -11.85 3.95
N ASP A 666 28.80 -11.80 2.63
CA ASP A 666 29.86 -12.33 1.77
C ASP A 666 30.92 -11.23 1.63
N ILE A 667 32.13 -11.49 2.12
CA ILE A 667 33.28 -10.60 2.04
C ILE A 667 34.16 -11.10 0.92
N TYR A 668 34.58 -10.21 0.02
CA TYR A 668 35.48 -10.54 -1.05
C TYR A 668 36.76 -9.72 -0.94
N MET A 669 37.89 -10.30 -1.34
CA MET A 669 39.20 -9.65 -1.27
C MET A 669 40.01 -9.87 -2.54
N THR A 670 40.77 -8.85 -2.95
CA THR A 670 41.77 -8.97 -4.02
C THR A 670 42.96 -9.82 -3.60
N ARG A 671 43.52 -10.66 -4.48
CA ARG A 671 44.67 -11.52 -4.16
C ARG A 671 46.03 -10.89 -4.48
N THR A 672 46.06 -9.86 -5.30
CA THR A 672 47.27 -9.16 -5.74
C THR A 672 47.16 -7.68 -5.42
N THR A 673 48.30 -7.04 -5.18
CA THR A 673 48.40 -5.59 -5.03
C THR A 673 47.75 -4.87 -6.22
N GLY A 674 46.70 -4.08 -5.98
CA GLY A 674 45.95 -3.37 -7.03
C GLY A 674 45.15 -4.28 -7.98
N GLY A 675 44.83 -5.51 -7.57
CA GLY A 675 44.03 -6.43 -8.38
C GLY A 675 42.58 -5.98 -8.59
N SER A 676 41.95 -6.44 -9.67
CA SER A 676 40.55 -6.13 -10.02
C SER A 676 39.57 -7.28 -9.75
N LEU A 677 40.07 -8.47 -9.39
CA LEU A 677 39.26 -9.65 -9.09
C LEU A 677 39.12 -9.86 -7.57
N TYR A 678 37.89 -10.09 -7.13
CA TYR A 678 37.50 -10.19 -5.74
C TYR A 678 37.04 -11.62 -5.42
N TYR A 679 37.72 -12.29 -4.48
CA TYR A 679 37.50 -13.70 -4.14
C TYR A 679 36.80 -13.84 -2.79
N LYS A 680 35.77 -14.69 -2.73
CA LYS A 680 34.83 -14.80 -1.62
C LYS A 680 35.38 -15.42 -0.34
N ASP A 681 34.91 -14.91 0.78
CA ASP A 681 34.75 -15.51 2.10
C ASP A 681 33.35 -15.14 2.64
N SER A 682 32.86 -15.75 3.73
CA SER A 682 31.52 -15.49 4.27
C SER A 682 31.45 -15.56 5.78
N ILE A 683 30.65 -14.69 6.38
CA ILE A 683 30.22 -14.78 7.78
C ILE A 683 28.69 -14.67 7.89
N VAL A 684 28.12 -15.30 8.90
CA VAL A 684 26.70 -15.14 9.25
C VAL A 684 26.53 -13.80 9.97
N VAL A 685 25.53 -13.01 9.57
CA VAL A 685 25.30 -11.66 10.13
C VAL A 685 23.84 -11.42 10.50
N SER A 686 23.01 -12.46 10.58
CA SER A 686 21.60 -12.36 10.93
C SER A 686 21.41 -11.65 12.28
N ASN A 687 20.47 -10.70 12.35
CA ASN A 687 20.18 -9.89 13.55
C ASN A 687 19.39 -10.67 14.63
N THR A 688 19.41 -12.01 14.60
CA THR A 688 18.60 -12.88 15.45
C THR A 688 18.83 -12.61 16.94
N GLY A 689 17.85 -11.94 17.58
CA GLY A 689 17.62 -12.00 19.03
C GLY A 689 18.70 -11.41 19.94
N GLN A 690 19.69 -10.67 19.41
CA GLN A 690 20.65 -9.98 20.26
C GLN A 690 20.03 -8.66 20.73
N ALA A 691 19.72 -8.56 22.02
CA ALA A 691 19.45 -7.30 22.74
C ALA A 691 20.56 -6.23 22.57
N ALA A 692 21.64 -6.58 21.87
CA ALA A 692 22.71 -5.73 21.41
C ALA A 692 23.04 -6.02 19.91
N ALA A 693 22.12 -5.72 18.98
CA ALA A 693 22.51 -5.62 17.56
C ALA A 693 23.80 -4.78 17.47
N PRO A 694 24.90 -5.27 16.87
CA PRO A 694 26.18 -4.60 16.96
C PRO A 694 26.18 -3.29 16.13
N THR A 695 26.98 -2.29 16.51
CA THR A 695 27.08 -1.00 15.78
C THR A 695 27.78 -1.22 14.44
N SER A 696 28.44 -2.36 14.33
CA SER A 696 29.32 -2.78 13.27
C SER A 696 29.58 -4.28 13.45
N ILE A 697 29.51 -5.03 12.37
CA ILE A 697 29.93 -6.42 12.31
C ILE A 697 31.44 -6.45 12.06
N ARG A 698 32.17 -7.19 12.90
CA ARG A 698 33.62 -7.33 12.81
C ARG A 698 33.98 -8.54 11.94
N TYR A 699 34.86 -8.34 10.95
CA TYR A 699 35.42 -9.41 10.14
C TYR A 699 36.96 -9.39 10.16
N PRO A 700 37.61 -10.54 10.48
CA PRO A 700 37.01 -11.78 10.97
C PRO A 700 36.45 -11.59 12.39
N ALA A 701 35.49 -12.43 12.80
CA ALA A 701 34.84 -12.30 14.11
C ALA A 701 35.87 -12.34 15.27
N THR A 702 36.92 -13.15 15.13
CA THR A 702 38.07 -13.25 16.04
C THR A 702 39.38 -12.98 15.29
N GLY A 703 40.36 -12.34 15.93
CA GLY A 703 41.67 -12.11 15.31
C GLY A 703 41.67 -11.05 14.19
N GLN A 704 42.43 -11.31 13.13
CA GLN A 704 42.69 -10.42 12.00
C GLN A 704 42.72 -11.22 10.69
N ILE A 705 42.66 -10.55 9.53
CA ILE A 705 42.75 -11.24 8.22
C ILE A 705 44.18 -11.76 8.01
N GLY A 706 44.37 -13.05 8.28
CA GLY A 706 45.69 -13.66 8.32
C GLY A 706 46.23 -14.18 7.00
N ALA A 707 45.39 -14.52 6.01
CA ALA A 707 45.79 -15.23 4.79
C ALA A 707 45.01 -14.77 3.54
N MET A 708 45.59 -14.99 2.36
CA MET A 708 44.94 -14.73 1.07
C MET A 708 43.82 -15.74 0.78
N PRO A 709 42.67 -15.30 0.24
CA PRO A 709 41.63 -16.24 -0.18
C PRO A 709 42.12 -17.16 -1.32
N PRO A 710 41.69 -18.43 -1.37
CA PRO A 710 41.99 -19.35 -2.46
C PRO A 710 41.53 -18.83 -3.84
N ALA A 711 42.30 -19.14 -4.89
CA ALA A 711 41.96 -18.80 -6.28
C ALA A 711 40.66 -19.43 -6.77
N THR A 712 40.28 -20.55 -6.16
CA THR A 712 39.11 -21.36 -6.50
C THR A 712 37.82 -20.82 -5.88
N ASN A 713 37.91 -19.83 -4.99
CA ASN A 713 36.74 -19.26 -4.37
C ASN A 713 35.90 -18.47 -5.40
N PRO A 714 34.56 -18.47 -5.27
CA PRO A 714 33.69 -17.71 -6.15
C PRO A 714 34.08 -16.24 -6.23
N LEU A 715 33.92 -15.65 -7.42
CA LEU A 715 34.15 -14.23 -7.64
C LEU A 715 32.93 -13.40 -7.20
N LEU A 716 33.14 -12.10 -7.01
CA LEU A 716 32.06 -11.13 -6.81
C LEU A 716 31.08 -11.18 -7.99
N TYR A 717 29.78 -11.20 -7.74
CA TYR A 717 28.76 -11.42 -8.77
C TYR A 717 28.69 -10.30 -9.83
N THR A 718 29.16 -9.09 -9.52
CA THR A 718 29.27 -7.98 -10.47
C THR A 718 30.53 -8.06 -11.34
N THR A 719 31.39 -9.05 -11.13
CA THR A 719 32.57 -9.30 -11.98
C THR A 719 32.10 -9.65 -13.40
N GLY A 720 32.62 -8.95 -14.41
CA GLY A 720 32.16 -9.10 -15.79
C GLY A 720 31.07 -8.11 -16.21
N GLY A 721 30.73 -7.16 -15.35
CA GLY A 721 29.85 -6.02 -15.69
C GLY A 721 28.38 -6.23 -15.37
N ALA A 722 28.00 -7.29 -14.66
CA ALA A 722 26.63 -7.48 -14.20
C ALA A 722 26.22 -6.36 -13.22
N LEU A 723 25.01 -5.85 -13.41
CA LEU A 723 24.43 -4.80 -12.57
C LEU A 723 24.19 -5.31 -11.14
N ASP A 724 24.43 -4.41 -10.20
CA ASP A 724 24.21 -4.64 -8.78
C ASP A 724 22.72 -4.62 -8.40
N ASN A 725 22.41 -5.20 -7.25
CA ASN A 725 21.04 -5.39 -6.79
C ASN A 725 20.65 -4.35 -5.72
N VAL A 726 19.65 -3.54 -6.01
CA VAL A 726 19.12 -2.52 -5.11
C VAL A 726 17.74 -2.91 -4.60
N ASN A 727 17.34 -2.39 -3.44
CA ASN A 727 15.95 -2.46 -3.00
C ASN A 727 15.05 -1.71 -4.00
N PRO A 728 13.90 -2.27 -4.40
CA PRO A 728 12.92 -1.54 -5.20
C PRO A 728 12.18 -0.47 -4.36
N PRO A 729 11.57 0.54 -5.02
CA PRO A 729 10.62 1.45 -4.38
C PRO A 729 9.33 0.75 -3.94
N ALA A 730 8.54 1.47 -3.14
CA ALA A 730 7.14 1.20 -2.93
C ALA A 730 6.41 1.09 -4.27
N SER A 731 5.53 0.09 -4.38
CA SER A 731 4.77 -0.15 -5.60
C SER A 731 3.35 -0.59 -5.28
N LEU A 732 2.38 -0.01 -5.99
CA LEU A 732 0.97 -0.43 -5.93
C LEU A 732 0.57 -1.32 -7.12
N ILE A 733 1.40 -1.36 -8.16
CA ILE A 733 1.09 -2.03 -9.43
C ILE A 733 2.32 -2.81 -9.86
N GLN A 734 2.14 -4.11 -10.10
CA GLN A 734 3.21 -4.95 -10.62
C GLN A 734 2.69 -6.08 -11.49
N ILE A 735 3.52 -6.55 -12.42
CA ILE A 735 3.29 -7.77 -13.21
C ILE A 735 4.60 -8.50 -13.49
N ALA A 736 4.49 -9.73 -13.97
CA ALA A 736 5.59 -10.42 -14.63
C ALA A 736 5.59 -10.11 -16.14
N HIS A 737 6.75 -9.83 -16.71
CA HIS A 737 6.94 -9.63 -18.14
C HIS A 737 8.34 -10.10 -18.58
N GLN A 738 8.42 -10.98 -19.58
CA GLN A 738 9.69 -11.51 -20.12
C GLN A 738 10.68 -11.96 -19.03
N ASP A 739 10.22 -12.85 -18.13
CA ASP A 739 11.01 -13.36 -17.00
C ASP A 739 11.53 -12.29 -16.03
N ARG A 740 10.87 -11.11 -15.98
CA ARG A 740 11.19 -10.01 -15.07
C ARG A 740 9.99 -9.58 -14.26
N LYS A 741 10.27 -9.07 -13.06
CA LYS A 741 9.32 -8.29 -12.28
C LYS A 741 9.28 -6.88 -12.89
N ALA A 742 8.10 -6.36 -13.17
CA ALA A 742 7.89 -4.98 -13.56
C ALA A 742 7.02 -4.31 -12.50
N LEU A 743 7.54 -3.27 -11.85
CA LEU A 743 6.85 -2.55 -10.79
C LEU A 743 6.73 -1.07 -11.11
N VAL A 744 5.59 -0.48 -10.80
CA VAL A 744 5.38 0.97 -10.91
C VAL A 744 5.86 1.61 -9.62
N ASP A 745 6.72 2.62 -9.72
CA ASP A 745 7.21 3.35 -8.54
C ASP A 745 6.13 4.19 -7.87
N GLU A 746 6.44 4.76 -6.71
CA GLU A 746 5.47 5.54 -5.95
C GLU A 746 5.08 6.88 -6.62
N THR A 747 5.76 7.29 -7.70
CA THR A 747 5.33 8.45 -8.51
C THR A 747 4.21 8.12 -9.49
N LEU A 748 3.94 6.83 -9.72
CA LEU A 748 3.04 6.32 -10.76
C LEU A 748 3.45 6.75 -12.18
N ARG A 749 4.71 7.11 -12.41
CA ARG A 749 5.21 7.58 -13.71
C ARG A 749 6.40 6.80 -14.24
N ASN A 750 7.04 5.96 -13.44
CA ASN A 750 8.15 5.13 -13.89
C ASN A 750 7.87 3.66 -13.62
N VAL A 751 8.37 2.82 -14.51
CA VAL A 751 8.36 1.36 -14.35
C VAL A 751 9.78 0.88 -14.13
N TRP A 752 10.00 0.17 -13.03
CA TRP A 752 11.25 -0.50 -12.72
C TRP A 752 11.17 -1.96 -13.14
N PHE A 753 12.16 -2.42 -13.90
CA PHE A 753 12.30 -3.81 -14.27
C PHE A 753 13.39 -4.46 -13.43
N SER A 754 13.17 -5.71 -13.01
CA SER A 754 14.26 -6.53 -12.47
C SER A 754 15.20 -6.97 -13.60
N LYS A 755 16.36 -7.50 -13.22
CA LYS A 755 17.13 -8.42 -14.05
C LYS A 755 16.28 -9.64 -14.44
N ALA A 756 16.67 -10.32 -15.51
CA ALA A 756 15.94 -11.52 -15.95
C ALA A 756 16.10 -12.63 -14.92
N PHE A 757 15.04 -13.41 -14.71
CA PHE A 757 15.09 -14.57 -13.85
C PHE A 757 16.08 -15.60 -14.43
N THR A 758 16.99 -16.05 -13.59
CA THR A 758 17.91 -17.14 -13.89
C THR A 758 17.83 -18.19 -12.78
N PRO A 759 17.80 -19.49 -13.10
CA PRO A 759 17.74 -20.53 -12.08
C PRO A 759 18.89 -20.41 -11.05
N GLY A 760 18.53 -20.32 -9.77
CA GLY A 760 19.48 -20.24 -8.65
C GLY A 760 19.75 -18.82 -8.13
N GLU A 761 19.31 -17.77 -8.83
CA GLU A 761 19.43 -16.37 -8.39
C GLU A 761 18.06 -15.66 -8.44
N ALA A 762 17.75 -14.92 -7.39
CA ALA A 762 16.53 -14.12 -7.35
C ALA A 762 16.68 -12.90 -8.28
N PRO A 763 15.64 -12.52 -9.05
CA PRO A 763 15.69 -11.33 -9.90
C PRO A 763 15.90 -10.05 -9.06
N GLY A 764 17.05 -9.40 -9.21
CA GLY A 764 17.37 -8.15 -8.52
C GLY A 764 17.04 -6.91 -9.33
N PHE A 765 16.78 -5.78 -8.66
CA PHE A 765 16.53 -4.49 -9.31
C PHE A 765 17.79 -3.66 -9.44
N ASN A 766 17.80 -2.71 -10.38
CA ASN A 766 18.85 -1.70 -10.53
C ASN A 766 18.25 -0.37 -11.03
N GLU A 767 18.79 0.76 -10.60
CA GLU A 767 18.32 2.09 -11.02
C GLU A 767 18.53 2.35 -12.52
N SER A 768 19.42 1.60 -13.18
CA SER A 768 19.64 1.66 -14.63
C SER A 768 18.54 0.94 -15.44
N LEU A 769 17.67 0.17 -14.79
CA LEU A 769 16.60 -0.61 -15.42
C LEU A 769 15.21 0.05 -15.24
N VAL A 770 15.18 1.38 -15.27
CA VAL A 770 13.98 2.18 -15.07
C VAL A 770 13.56 2.84 -16.39
N VAL A 771 12.30 2.65 -16.77
CA VAL A 771 11.71 3.26 -17.97
C VAL A 771 10.67 4.30 -17.56
N PRO A 772 10.84 5.58 -17.95
CA PRO A 772 9.88 6.64 -17.62
C PRO A 772 8.70 6.68 -18.60
N PHE A 773 7.51 6.99 -18.08
CA PHE A 773 6.28 7.24 -18.83
C PHE A 773 5.69 8.59 -18.35
N PRO A 774 6.27 9.74 -18.72
CA PRO A 774 5.87 11.04 -18.17
C PRO A 774 4.51 11.56 -18.70
N ASP A 775 4.15 11.19 -19.93
CA ASP A 775 2.99 11.76 -20.64
C ASP A 775 1.69 10.99 -20.40
N GLY A 776 0.55 11.67 -20.35
CA GLY A 776 -0.77 11.01 -20.21
C GLY A 776 -1.23 10.72 -18.77
N GLY A 777 -0.54 11.26 -17.76
CA GLY A 777 -0.94 11.15 -16.34
C GLY A 777 -0.35 9.93 -15.63
N ASP A 778 -0.98 9.53 -14.52
CA ASP A 778 -0.53 8.41 -13.70
C ASP A 778 -0.82 7.06 -14.36
N ILE A 779 0.08 6.10 -14.15
CA ILE A 779 -0.11 4.70 -14.49
C ILE A 779 -1.14 4.08 -13.54
N THR A 780 -2.16 3.44 -14.11
CA THR A 780 -3.28 2.83 -13.38
C THR A 780 -3.26 1.30 -13.44
N ALA A 781 -2.63 0.73 -14.48
CA ALA A 781 -2.43 -0.71 -14.61
C ALA A 781 -1.29 -1.04 -15.58
N LEU A 782 -0.76 -2.26 -15.45
CA LEU A 782 0.19 -2.86 -16.39
C LEU A 782 -0.43 -4.13 -17.01
N GLY A 783 -0.02 -4.48 -18.22
CA GLY A 783 -0.36 -5.72 -18.89
C GLY A 783 0.82 -6.29 -19.68
N SER A 784 0.91 -7.61 -19.77
CA SER A 784 1.88 -8.32 -20.59
C SER A 784 1.13 -9.15 -21.62
N MET A 785 1.43 -8.96 -22.91
CA MET A 785 0.73 -9.63 -24.01
C MET A 785 1.69 -9.89 -25.17
N ASP A 786 2.06 -11.15 -25.43
CA ASP A 786 2.88 -11.57 -26.58
C ASP A 786 4.22 -10.82 -26.73
N GLY A 787 4.93 -10.64 -25.62
CA GLY A 787 6.18 -9.86 -25.61
C GLY A 787 5.97 -8.34 -25.71
N LYS A 788 4.72 -7.87 -25.80
CA LYS A 788 4.38 -6.45 -25.67
C LYS A 788 4.14 -6.12 -24.20
N PHE A 789 4.81 -5.09 -23.74
CA PHE A 789 4.61 -4.49 -22.42
C PHE A 789 3.60 -3.35 -22.58
N VAL A 790 2.43 -3.50 -21.96
CA VAL A 790 1.32 -2.55 -22.08
C VAL A 790 1.19 -1.77 -20.77
N VAL A 791 1.15 -0.45 -20.88
CA VAL A 791 0.97 0.47 -19.75
C VAL A 791 -0.35 1.21 -19.94
N PHE A 792 -1.26 1.02 -19.00
CA PHE A 792 -2.52 1.73 -18.97
C PHE A 792 -2.42 2.96 -18.07
N LYS A 793 -2.95 4.06 -18.58
CA LYS A 793 -3.27 5.27 -17.81
C LYS A 793 -4.78 5.49 -17.86
N ALA A 794 -5.30 6.50 -17.17
CA ALA A 794 -6.74 6.75 -17.17
C ALA A 794 -7.32 7.02 -18.59
N ARG A 795 -6.57 7.72 -19.46
CA ARG A 795 -7.06 8.21 -20.77
C ARG A 795 -6.17 7.87 -21.95
N SER A 796 -5.22 6.96 -21.78
CA SER A 796 -4.29 6.55 -22.84
C SER A 796 -3.71 5.18 -22.55
N VAL A 797 -3.35 4.46 -23.59
CA VAL A 797 -2.62 3.18 -23.51
C VAL A 797 -1.29 3.34 -24.22
N TRP A 798 -0.22 2.85 -23.58
CA TRP A 798 1.14 2.89 -24.11
C TRP A 798 1.68 1.47 -24.26
N VAL A 799 2.51 1.26 -25.28
CA VAL A 799 3.13 -0.04 -25.54
C VAL A 799 4.63 0.12 -25.75
N MET A 800 5.36 -0.85 -25.23
CA MET A 800 6.78 -1.07 -25.49
C MET A 800 6.96 -2.53 -25.96
N GLU A 801 7.81 -2.72 -26.96
CA GLU A 801 8.10 -4.03 -27.56
C GLU A 801 9.61 -4.27 -27.62
N GLY A 802 10.03 -5.51 -27.83
CA GLY A 802 11.43 -5.92 -27.90
C GLY A 802 11.91 -6.62 -26.64
N ASP A 803 13.18 -6.99 -26.61
CA ASP A 803 13.81 -7.72 -25.51
C ASP A 803 14.51 -6.76 -24.53
N GLY A 804 14.33 -7.04 -23.24
CA GLY A 804 14.98 -6.27 -22.17
C GLY A 804 16.50 -6.40 -22.14
N PRO A 805 17.19 -5.44 -21.52
CA PRO A 805 18.66 -5.44 -21.40
C PRO A 805 19.18 -6.69 -20.69
N SER A 806 20.37 -7.15 -21.05
CA SER A 806 21.09 -8.20 -20.32
C SER A 806 21.33 -7.84 -18.84
N ASP A 807 21.80 -8.80 -18.04
CA ASP A 807 22.15 -8.54 -16.64
C ASP A 807 23.23 -7.45 -16.46
N ALA A 808 23.98 -7.12 -17.52
CA ALA A 808 24.93 -6.01 -17.55
C ALA A 808 24.31 -4.66 -17.99
N GLY A 809 22.99 -4.58 -18.16
CA GLY A 809 22.30 -3.37 -18.62
C GLY A 809 22.50 -3.07 -20.11
N THR A 810 23.05 -3.99 -20.89
CA THR A 810 23.41 -3.81 -22.31
C THR A 810 22.52 -4.62 -23.24
N ASN A 811 22.58 -4.36 -24.55
CA ASN A 811 21.83 -5.10 -25.59
C ASN A 811 20.30 -5.05 -25.44
N SER A 812 19.76 -3.98 -24.88
CA SER A 812 18.31 -3.76 -24.91
C SER A 812 17.85 -3.45 -26.33
N THR A 813 16.73 -4.05 -26.72
CA THR A 813 16.02 -3.75 -27.97
C THR A 813 14.64 -3.17 -27.70
N TRP A 814 14.37 -2.76 -26.45
CA TRP A 814 13.11 -2.11 -26.09
C TRP A 814 12.89 -0.86 -26.92
N SER A 815 11.73 -0.79 -27.56
CA SER A 815 11.29 0.41 -28.25
C SER A 815 11.06 1.54 -27.25
N THR A 816 11.16 2.78 -27.72
CA THR A 816 10.66 3.92 -26.94
C THR A 816 9.16 3.75 -26.73
N PRO A 817 8.60 4.03 -25.54
CA PRO A 817 7.17 3.95 -25.31
C PRO A 817 6.33 4.66 -26.39
N GLN A 818 5.39 3.94 -26.99
CA GLN A 818 4.50 4.50 -28.01
C GLN A 818 3.05 4.51 -27.52
N ALA A 819 2.37 5.64 -27.67
CA ALA A 819 0.95 5.73 -27.38
C ALA A 819 0.12 5.07 -28.49
N ILE A 820 -0.85 4.25 -28.10
CA ILE A 820 -1.90 3.76 -28.99
C ILE A 820 -2.88 4.91 -29.24
N ALA A 821 -3.35 5.05 -30.47
CA ALA A 821 -4.39 6.01 -30.83
C ALA A 821 -5.73 5.62 -30.20
N THR A 822 -5.94 6.02 -28.95
CA THR A 822 -7.18 5.82 -28.19
C THR A 822 -7.34 6.93 -27.16
N ASP A 823 -8.57 7.25 -26.80
CA ASP A 823 -8.93 8.23 -25.78
C ASP A 823 -9.31 7.60 -24.42
N VAL A 824 -9.27 6.26 -24.37
CA VAL A 824 -9.56 5.47 -23.18
C VAL A 824 -8.31 4.74 -22.70
N GLY A 825 -8.23 4.49 -21.40
CA GLY A 825 -7.28 3.52 -20.83
C GLY A 825 -7.92 2.80 -19.65
N ALA A 826 -7.15 2.25 -18.73
CA ALA A 826 -7.71 1.47 -17.61
C ALA A 826 -7.97 2.36 -16.39
N LYS A 827 -9.06 2.07 -15.67
CA LYS A 827 -9.42 2.72 -14.40
C LYS A 827 -8.53 2.23 -13.25
N ALA A 828 -8.30 0.92 -13.18
CA ALA A 828 -7.49 0.29 -12.14
C ALA A 828 -6.99 -1.11 -12.56
N TRP A 829 -5.90 -1.57 -11.96
CA TRP A 829 -5.28 -2.86 -12.28
C TRP A 829 -6.18 -4.07 -12.01
N GLN A 830 -7.10 -3.96 -11.04
CA GLN A 830 -8.08 -4.99 -10.68
C GLN A 830 -9.03 -5.36 -11.82
N SER A 831 -9.13 -4.50 -12.84
CA SER A 831 -9.99 -4.69 -14.01
C SER A 831 -9.27 -5.30 -15.21
N VAL A 832 -7.95 -5.44 -15.16
CA VAL A 832 -7.13 -5.88 -16.29
C VAL A 832 -6.92 -7.38 -16.27
N VAL A 833 -7.24 -8.05 -17.38
CA VAL A 833 -7.03 -9.50 -17.54
C VAL A 833 -6.58 -9.84 -18.94
N LEU A 834 -5.60 -10.75 -19.04
CA LEU A 834 -5.19 -11.32 -20.32
C LEU A 834 -6.13 -12.44 -20.72
N THR A 835 -6.64 -12.38 -21.93
CA THR A 835 -7.49 -13.39 -22.56
C THR A 835 -6.83 -13.89 -23.84
N PRO A 836 -7.31 -15.00 -24.45
CA PRO A 836 -6.82 -15.42 -25.75
C PRO A 836 -6.93 -14.33 -26.84
N ARG A 837 -7.92 -13.43 -26.74
CA ARG A 837 -8.15 -12.34 -27.72
C ARG A 837 -7.28 -11.10 -27.47
N GLY A 838 -6.75 -10.95 -26.26
CA GLY A 838 -5.98 -9.77 -25.84
C GLY A 838 -6.30 -9.35 -24.40
N LEU A 839 -5.95 -8.12 -24.04
CA LEU A 839 -6.16 -7.58 -22.69
C LEU A 839 -7.54 -6.92 -22.57
N MET A 840 -8.38 -7.43 -21.68
CA MET A 840 -9.63 -6.73 -21.31
C MET A 840 -9.36 -5.79 -20.13
N PHE A 841 -10.05 -4.65 -20.11
CA PHE A 841 -9.92 -3.65 -19.05
C PHE A 841 -11.19 -2.80 -18.93
N GLN A 842 -11.42 -2.20 -17.76
CA GLN A 842 -12.49 -1.21 -17.56
C GLN A 842 -11.94 0.21 -17.71
N ALA A 843 -12.58 1.03 -18.53
CA ALA A 843 -12.22 2.44 -18.69
C ALA A 843 -12.92 3.34 -17.65
N PRO A 844 -12.47 4.60 -17.45
CA PRO A 844 -13.08 5.51 -16.47
C PRO A 844 -14.56 5.85 -16.72
N ASN A 845 -15.06 5.64 -17.95
CA ASN A 845 -16.49 5.74 -18.29
C ASN A 845 -17.30 4.49 -17.88
N ASN A 846 -16.70 3.59 -17.10
CA ASN A 846 -17.22 2.30 -16.64
C ASN A 846 -17.47 1.26 -17.75
N GLY A 847 -17.10 1.53 -19.01
CA GLY A 847 -17.18 0.55 -20.09
C GLY A 847 -16.05 -0.47 -20.05
N ILE A 848 -16.35 -1.72 -20.46
CA ILE A 848 -15.35 -2.79 -20.62
C ILE A 848 -14.85 -2.81 -22.06
N TYR A 849 -13.54 -2.67 -22.24
CA TYR A 849 -12.86 -2.63 -23.53
C TYR A 849 -11.90 -3.83 -23.68
N LEU A 850 -11.58 -4.17 -24.91
CA LEU A 850 -10.58 -5.17 -25.29
C LEU A 850 -9.49 -4.48 -26.11
N LEU A 851 -8.25 -4.54 -25.62
CA LEU A 851 -7.06 -4.28 -26.42
C LEU A 851 -6.66 -5.58 -27.13
N GLY A 852 -6.89 -5.62 -28.44
CA GLY A 852 -6.53 -6.74 -29.30
C GLY A 852 -5.01 -6.90 -29.45
N ARG A 853 -4.58 -8.09 -29.88
CA ARG A 853 -3.15 -8.40 -30.13
C ARG A 853 -2.54 -7.59 -31.29
N ASP A 854 -3.41 -7.04 -32.14
CA ASP A 854 -3.17 -6.09 -33.22
C ASP A 854 -3.14 -4.62 -32.74
N LEU A 855 -3.23 -4.39 -31.43
CA LEU A 855 -3.23 -3.09 -30.76
C LEU A 855 -4.46 -2.21 -31.08
N GLN A 856 -5.55 -2.80 -31.57
CA GLN A 856 -6.84 -2.11 -31.69
C GLN A 856 -7.62 -2.17 -30.36
N VAL A 857 -8.37 -1.11 -30.06
CA VAL A 857 -9.17 -1.01 -28.84
C VAL A 857 -10.65 -1.08 -29.20
N ASP A 858 -11.31 -2.16 -28.78
CA ASP A 858 -12.72 -2.43 -29.07
C ASP A 858 -13.60 -2.29 -27.82
N PHE A 859 -14.75 -1.61 -27.94
CA PHE A 859 -15.73 -1.55 -26.86
C PHE A 859 -16.64 -2.79 -26.87
N ILE A 860 -16.30 -3.79 -26.05
CA ILE A 860 -17.03 -5.07 -25.96
C ILE A 860 -18.14 -5.07 -24.90
N GLY A 861 -18.07 -4.15 -23.93
CA GLY A 861 -18.98 -4.07 -22.78
C GLY A 861 -20.30 -3.34 -23.02
N LYS A 862 -20.69 -3.09 -24.28
CA LYS A 862 -21.91 -2.32 -24.60
C LYS A 862 -23.18 -2.92 -23.97
N SER A 863 -23.28 -4.24 -23.92
CA SER A 863 -24.46 -4.94 -23.40
C SER A 863 -24.57 -4.94 -21.88
N VAL A 864 -23.47 -4.62 -21.17
CA VAL A 864 -23.38 -4.68 -19.70
C VAL A 864 -23.08 -3.31 -19.07
N ILE A 865 -23.17 -2.24 -19.87
CA ILE A 865 -22.80 -0.88 -19.42
C ILE A 865 -23.71 -0.37 -18.29
N ASP A 866 -24.98 -0.80 -18.26
CA ASP A 866 -25.92 -0.47 -17.19
C ASP A 866 -25.43 -1.10 -15.87
N GLN A 867 -25.11 -2.39 -15.88
CA GLN A 867 -24.57 -3.11 -14.71
C GLN A 867 -23.25 -2.52 -14.25
N THR A 868 -22.34 -2.19 -15.17
CA THR A 868 -21.07 -1.57 -14.79
C THR A 868 -21.21 -0.10 -14.41
N SER A 869 -22.35 0.54 -14.67
CA SER A 869 -22.66 1.89 -14.16
C SER A 869 -23.26 1.85 -12.77
N ASP A 870 -24.13 0.88 -12.49
CA ASP A 870 -24.71 0.64 -11.16
C ASP A 870 -23.67 0.05 -10.18
N PHE A 871 -22.77 -0.79 -10.70
CA PHE A 871 -21.66 -1.43 -9.99
C PHE A 871 -20.30 -1.03 -10.60
N PRO A 872 -19.87 0.23 -10.45
CA PRO A 872 -18.73 0.79 -11.19
C PRO A 872 -17.36 0.40 -10.64
N VAL A 873 -17.28 -0.33 -9.54
CA VAL A 873 -16.03 -0.70 -8.89
C VAL A 873 -15.73 -2.18 -9.17
N ILE A 874 -14.84 -2.46 -10.12
CA ILE A 874 -14.32 -3.82 -10.32
C ILE A 874 -13.25 -4.09 -9.27
N VAL A 875 -13.57 -4.96 -8.32
CA VAL A 875 -12.65 -5.34 -7.24
C VAL A 875 -11.69 -6.43 -7.68
N SER A 876 -12.07 -7.30 -8.60
CA SER A 876 -11.26 -8.42 -9.07
C SER A 876 -11.77 -8.95 -10.41
N VAL A 877 -10.86 -9.46 -11.23
CA VAL A 877 -11.16 -10.13 -12.48
C VAL A 877 -10.45 -11.46 -12.52
N THR A 878 -11.11 -12.50 -13.03
CA THR A 878 -10.52 -13.84 -13.12
C THR A 878 -10.86 -14.48 -14.46
N LEU A 879 -9.83 -14.95 -15.15
CA LEU A 879 -9.97 -15.82 -16.32
C LEU A 879 -10.25 -17.24 -15.84
N ALA A 880 -11.37 -17.83 -16.26
CA ALA A 880 -11.76 -19.22 -16.03
C ALA A 880 -11.67 -19.99 -17.36
N PRO A 881 -10.50 -20.55 -17.71
CA PRO A 881 -10.30 -21.15 -19.03
C PRO A 881 -11.10 -22.44 -19.24
N SER A 882 -11.40 -23.19 -18.16
CA SER A 882 -12.19 -24.42 -18.20
C SER A 882 -13.63 -24.20 -18.65
N SER A 883 -14.20 -23.03 -18.35
CA SER A 883 -15.54 -22.62 -18.78
C SER A 883 -15.54 -21.60 -19.91
N THR A 884 -14.38 -21.28 -20.48
CA THR A 884 -14.20 -20.21 -21.49
C THR A 884 -14.74 -18.84 -21.08
N GLN A 885 -14.63 -18.51 -19.79
CA GLN A 885 -15.21 -17.30 -19.21
C GLN A 885 -14.16 -16.34 -18.66
N VAL A 886 -14.49 -15.05 -18.68
CA VAL A 886 -13.89 -14.01 -17.84
C VAL A 886 -14.96 -13.53 -16.87
N ARG A 887 -14.66 -13.51 -15.57
CA ARG A 887 -15.59 -13.08 -14.53
C ARG A 887 -15.08 -11.81 -13.87
N PHE A 888 -15.87 -10.75 -13.93
CA PHE A 888 -15.60 -9.46 -13.31
C PHE A 888 -16.44 -9.32 -12.04
N ALA A 889 -15.81 -9.32 -10.87
CA ALA A 889 -16.47 -9.04 -9.61
C ALA A 889 -16.64 -7.51 -9.46
N CYS A 890 -17.88 -7.06 -9.52
CA CYS A 890 -18.25 -5.65 -9.50
C CYS A 890 -18.99 -5.32 -8.20
N GLN A 891 -18.71 -4.15 -7.63
CA GLN A 891 -19.39 -3.60 -6.47
C GLN A 891 -20.01 -2.24 -6.78
N ASN A 892 -21.05 -1.89 -6.02
CA ASN A 892 -21.58 -0.53 -6.01
C ASN A 892 -20.56 0.42 -5.37
N THR A 893 -20.71 1.73 -5.59
CA THR A 893 -19.76 2.73 -5.06
C THR A 893 -19.61 2.68 -3.54
N ALA A 894 -20.66 2.26 -2.82
CA ALA A 894 -20.65 2.14 -1.36
C ALA A 894 -19.96 0.85 -0.86
N GLY A 895 -19.66 -0.12 -1.72
CA GLY A 895 -19.11 -1.41 -1.35
C GLY A 895 -20.04 -2.26 -0.49
N THR A 896 -21.36 -2.08 -0.62
CA THR A 896 -22.40 -2.78 0.15
C THR A 896 -23.14 -3.83 -0.66
N ASP A 897 -23.06 -3.76 -1.98
CA ASP A 897 -23.76 -4.65 -2.91
C ASP A 897 -22.86 -5.00 -4.09
N GLN A 898 -23.18 -6.08 -4.80
CA GLN A 898 -22.31 -6.71 -5.79
C GLN A 898 -23.03 -7.44 -6.92
N ILE A 899 -22.32 -7.60 -8.03
CA ILE A 899 -22.70 -8.48 -9.12
C ILE A 899 -21.43 -9.04 -9.78
N LEU A 900 -21.49 -10.25 -10.32
CA LEU A 900 -20.46 -10.74 -11.23
C LEU A 900 -20.93 -10.61 -12.66
N VAL A 901 -20.18 -9.86 -13.45
CA VAL A 901 -20.40 -9.77 -14.90
C VAL A 901 -19.50 -10.80 -15.57
N VAL A 902 -20.08 -11.68 -16.38
CA VAL A 902 -19.40 -12.84 -16.97
C VAL A 902 -19.40 -12.72 -18.48
N TYR A 903 -18.21 -12.83 -19.08
CA TYR A 903 -18.03 -12.83 -20.53
C TYR A 903 -17.54 -14.18 -21.00
N ASP A 904 -18.32 -14.84 -21.85
CA ASP A 904 -17.85 -16.02 -22.58
C ASP A 904 -17.04 -15.56 -23.80
N TYR A 905 -15.73 -15.78 -23.79
CA TYR A 905 -14.84 -15.29 -24.85
C TYR A 905 -14.83 -16.18 -26.10
N LEU A 906 -15.41 -17.39 -26.03
CA LEU A 906 -15.60 -18.27 -27.17
C LEU A 906 -16.85 -17.88 -27.97
N LEU A 907 -17.95 -17.61 -27.27
CA LEU A 907 -19.25 -17.25 -27.86
C LEU A 907 -19.47 -15.75 -28.03
N GLY A 908 -18.67 -14.92 -27.33
CA GLY A 908 -18.78 -13.46 -27.37
C GLY A 908 -20.08 -12.94 -26.74
N GLN A 909 -20.53 -13.59 -25.66
CA GLN A 909 -21.80 -13.29 -25.00
C GLN A 909 -21.58 -12.89 -23.54
N TRP A 910 -22.45 -12.04 -23.02
CA TRP A 910 -22.44 -11.59 -21.64
C TRP A 910 -23.57 -12.27 -20.84
N THR A 911 -23.25 -12.67 -19.61
CA THR A 911 -24.23 -13.08 -18.58
C THR A 911 -23.87 -12.42 -17.25
N THR A 912 -24.76 -12.50 -16.27
CA THR A 912 -24.51 -12.03 -14.91
C THR A 912 -24.72 -13.15 -13.90
N HIS A 913 -23.87 -13.21 -12.88
CA HIS A 913 -23.99 -14.12 -11.76
C HIS A 913 -24.28 -13.32 -10.49
N GLU A 914 -25.31 -13.71 -9.76
CA GLU A 914 -25.70 -13.15 -8.48
C GLU A 914 -25.52 -14.21 -7.40
N TYR A 915 -24.77 -13.88 -6.34
CA TYR A 915 -24.53 -14.80 -5.23
C TYR A 915 -25.21 -14.27 -3.96
N GLY A 916 -26.52 -14.45 -3.89
CA GLY A 916 -27.33 -13.98 -2.75
C GLY A 916 -27.04 -14.69 -1.41
N GLN A 917 -26.18 -15.71 -1.38
CA GLN A 917 -25.80 -16.43 -0.17
C GLN A 917 -24.43 -16.03 0.39
N LEU A 918 -23.72 -15.10 -0.28
CA LEU A 918 -22.51 -14.52 0.28
C LEU A 918 -22.89 -13.66 1.50
N SER A 919 -22.10 -13.77 2.57
CA SER A 919 -22.36 -13.04 3.81
C SER A 919 -21.98 -11.56 3.74
N ALA A 920 -21.13 -11.20 2.78
CA ALA A 920 -20.75 -9.82 2.47
C ALA A 920 -20.35 -9.68 0.99
N PRO A 921 -20.11 -8.46 0.48
CA PRO A 921 -19.59 -8.25 -0.87
C PRO A 921 -18.21 -8.89 -1.11
N VAL A 922 -17.91 -9.23 -2.36
CA VAL A 922 -16.68 -9.89 -2.82
C VAL A 922 -15.53 -8.91 -2.65
N ALA A 923 -14.46 -9.29 -1.96
CA ALA A 923 -13.22 -8.53 -1.89
C ALA A 923 -12.24 -8.93 -3.01
N SER A 924 -12.16 -10.22 -3.34
CA SER A 924 -11.22 -10.74 -4.34
C SER A 924 -11.64 -12.10 -4.88
N THR A 925 -11.19 -12.43 -6.09
CA THR A 925 -11.46 -13.71 -6.75
C THR A 925 -10.17 -14.28 -7.33
N CYS A 926 -10.03 -15.61 -7.37
CA CYS A 926 -8.93 -16.28 -8.07
C CYS A 926 -9.34 -17.69 -8.52
N LEU A 927 -8.50 -18.34 -9.32
CA LEU A 927 -8.56 -19.80 -9.48
C LEU A 927 -7.63 -20.46 -8.46
N THR A 928 -8.08 -21.54 -7.84
CA THR A 928 -7.20 -22.39 -7.02
C THR A 928 -6.15 -23.05 -7.90
N PHE A 929 -4.89 -23.04 -7.45
CA PHE A 929 -3.83 -23.71 -8.20
C PHE A 929 -4.05 -25.23 -8.22
N GLY A 930 -3.86 -25.87 -9.38
CA GLY A 930 -4.10 -27.29 -9.58
C GLY A 930 -5.56 -27.64 -9.89
N SER A 931 -6.50 -27.38 -8.98
CA SER A 931 -7.93 -27.74 -9.21
C SER A 931 -8.68 -26.83 -10.17
N GLN A 932 -8.14 -25.62 -10.44
CA GLN A 932 -8.74 -24.61 -11.31
C GLN A 932 -10.19 -24.21 -10.94
N GLN A 933 -10.56 -24.34 -9.67
CA GLN A 933 -11.89 -23.93 -9.19
C GLN A 933 -11.92 -22.43 -8.92
N PHE A 934 -12.98 -21.77 -9.36
CA PHE A 934 -13.22 -20.36 -9.06
C PHE A 934 -13.47 -20.18 -7.56
N THR A 935 -12.67 -19.32 -6.93
CA THR A 935 -12.72 -19.06 -5.49
C THR A 935 -12.98 -17.59 -5.25
N VAL A 936 -13.84 -17.31 -4.27
CA VAL A 936 -14.29 -15.99 -3.87
C VAL A 936 -13.92 -15.76 -2.41
N LEU A 937 -13.39 -14.57 -2.13
CA LEU A 937 -13.18 -14.02 -0.80
C LEU A 937 -14.11 -12.81 -0.64
N THR A 938 -14.81 -12.70 0.48
CA THR A 938 -15.65 -11.52 0.79
C THR A 938 -14.99 -10.58 1.79
N THR A 939 -15.56 -9.39 1.93
CA THR A 939 -15.08 -8.32 2.82
C THR A 939 -15.20 -8.64 4.31
N ASP A 940 -16.03 -9.59 4.71
CA ASP A 940 -16.06 -10.12 6.09
C ASP A 940 -15.07 -11.30 6.29
N GLY A 941 -14.40 -11.70 5.22
CA GLY A 941 -13.25 -12.60 5.24
C GLY A 941 -13.56 -14.08 5.09
N HIS A 942 -14.79 -14.45 4.77
CA HIS A 942 -15.16 -15.81 4.43
C HIS A 942 -14.69 -16.20 3.02
N LEU A 943 -14.57 -17.51 2.79
CA LEU A 943 -14.14 -18.09 1.52
C LEU A 943 -15.25 -18.97 0.94
N TRP A 944 -15.42 -18.89 -0.37
CA TRP A 944 -16.31 -19.79 -1.12
C TRP A 944 -15.58 -20.29 -2.35
N GLN A 945 -15.88 -21.51 -2.73
CA GLN A 945 -15.29 -22.16 -3.88
C GLN A 945 -16.37 -22.79 -4.74
N GLU A 946 -16.27 -22.59 -6.04
CA GLU A 946 -17.16 -23.16 -7.04
C GLU A 946 -17.11 -24.68 -6.98
N ARG A 947 -18.29 -25.29 -6.97
CA ARG A 947 -18.46 -26.74 -6.89
C ARG A 947 -18.02 -27.40 -8.19
N THR A 948 -17.44 -28.59 -8.07
CA THR A 948 -17.08 -29.40 -9.23
C THR A 948 -18.33 -30.06 -9.83
N PRO A 949 -18.28 -30.48 -11.11
CA PRO A 949 -19.39 -31.21 -11.74
C PRO A 949 -19.77 -32.52 -11.05
N THR A 950 -18.87 -33.06 -10.22
CA THR A 950 -19.05 -34.30 -9.44
C THR A 950 -19.69 -34.07 -8.06
N ASP A 951 -19.84 -32.83 -7.61
CA ASP A 951 -20.50 -32.52 -6.34
C ASP A 951 -22.01 -32.81 -6.43
N PRO A 952 -22.61 -33.55 -5.48
CA PRO A 952 -24.04 -33.85 -5.49
C PRO A 952 -24.93 -32.59 -5.45
N ASN A 953 -24.43 -31.43 -5.02
CA ASN A 953 -25.14 -30.16 -4.98
C ASN A 953 -24.54 -29.14 -5.98
N ARG A 954 -23.98 -29.60 -7.10
CA ARG A 954 -23.18 -28.80 -8.06
C ARG A 954 -23.71 -27.43 -8.46
N CYS A 955 -25.02 -27.19 -8.44
CA CYS A 955 -25.65 -25.92 -8.85
C CYS A 955 -26.34 -25.18 -7.69
N MET A 956 -26.07 -25.57 -6.44
CA MET A 956 -26.58 -24.90 -5.24
C MET A 956 -25.50 -24.06 -4.58
N ASP A 957 -25.86 -22.85 -4.18
CA ASP A 957 -25.02 -22.00 -3.34
C ASP A 957 -25.18 -22.41 -1.87
N GLN A 958 -24.10 -22.30 -1.11
CA GLN A 958 -24.09 -22.59 0.32
C GLN A 958 -23.95 -21.30 1.12
N ASP A 959 -24.81 -21.12 2.13
CA ASP A 959 -24.65 -20.03 3.09
C ASP A 959 -23.50 -20.31 4.08
N VAL A 960 -23.17 -19.31 4.92
CA VAL A 960 -22.11 -19.41 5.94
C VAL A 960 -22.38 -20.50 7.00
N THR A 961 -23.63 -20.97 7.15
CA THR A 961 -24.00 -22.05 8.08
C THR A 961 -23.86 -23.44 7.47
N GLY A 962 -23.54 -23.51 6.17
CA GLY A 962 -23.43 -24.76 5.43
C GLY A 962 -24.74 -25.20 4.76
N ARG A 963 -25.79 -24.39 4.78
CA ARG A 963 -27.09 -24.74 4.17
C ARG A 963 -27.05 -24.48 2.66
N ASN A 964 -27.45 -25.48 1.88
CA ASN A 964 -27.59 -25.35 0.43
C ASN A 964 -28.89 -24.63 0.06
N CYS A 965 -28.77 -23.67 -0.86
CA CYS A 965 -29.84 -22.82 -1.36
C CYS A 965 -29.92 -22.94 -2.88
N PHE A 966 -31.14 -23.03 -3.39
CA PHE A 966 -31.40 -23.04 -4.83
C PHE A 966 -31.12 -21.67 -5.42
N VAL A 967 -30.42 -21.65 -6.55
CA VAL A 967 -30.12 -20.44 -7.30
C VAL A 967 -31.04 -20.38 -8.51
N PRO A 968 -31.96 -19.40 -8.63
CA PRO A 968 -32.78 -19.26 -9.82
C PRO A 968 -31.96 -18.78 -11.02
N THR A 969 -32.14 -19.42 -12.18
CA THR A 969 -31.64 -18.92 -13.47
C THR A 969 -32.77 -18.14 -14.14
N THR A 970 -32.55 -16.86 -14.41
CA THR A 970 -33.55 -15.97 -15.02
C THR A 970 -33.07 -15.46 -16.37
N ILE A 971 -33.91 -15.56 -17.39
CA ILE A 971 -33.70 -14.96 -18.71
C ILE A 971 -34.76 -13.90 -18.91
N THR A 972 -34.35 -12.65 -19.03
CA THR A 972 -35.24 -11.53 -19.38
C THR A 972 -34.88 -11.05 -20.77
N VAL A 973 -35.78 -11.26 -21.73
CA VAL A 973 -35.58 -10.69 -23.07
C VAL A 973 -35.87 -9.19 -23.06
N PRO A 974 -35.33 -8.43 -24.03
CA PRO A 974 -35.72 -7.04 -24.22
C PRO A 974 -37.17 -6.95 -24.69
N PHE A 975 -37.74 -5.74 -24.70
CA PHE A 975 -39.07 -5.53 -25.28
C PHE A 975 -39.07 -5.90 -26.77
N ILE A 976 -39.85 -6.92 -27.10
CA ILE A 976 -40.11 -7.35 -28.49
C ILE A 976 -41.29 -6.54 -28.98
N LYS A 977 -41.10 -5.79 -30.07
CA LYS A 977 -42.21 -5.09 -30.74
C LYS A 977 -43.15 -6.13 -31.33
N THR A 978 -44.45 -5.90 -31.19
CA THR A 978 -45.44 -6.74 -31.88
C THR A 978 -45.68 -6.23 -33.31
N GLN A 979 -45.39 -4.96 -33.60
CA GLN A 979 -45.39 -4.37 -34.94
C GLN A 979 -44.49 -3.11 -34.96
N VAL A 980 -43.99 -2.70 -36.14
CA VAL A 980 -43.15 -1.49 -36.31
C VAL A 980 -43.79 -0.23 -35.74
N GLN A 981 -45.10 -0.06 -35.92
CA GLN A 981 -45.95 0.94 -35.27
C GLN A 981 -47.38 0.41 -35.12
N GLY A 982 -48.01 0.68 -33.97
CA GLY A 982 -49.38 0.27 -33.68
C GLY A 982 -49.47 -0.93 -32.74
N TYR A 983 -50.66 -1.52 -32.65
CA TYR A 983 -50.93 -2.65 -31.77
C TYR A 983 -51.18 -3.91 -32.60
N GLN A 984 -50.69 -5.04 -32.11
CA GLN A 984 -51.08 -6.37 -32.56
C GLN A 984 -51.62 -7.21 -31.40
N ARG A 985 -52.30 -8.31 -31.73
CA ARG A 985 -52.79 -9.26 -30.74
C ARG A 985 -51.75 -10.34 -30.50
N MET A 986 -51.21 -10.41 -29.29
CA MET A 986 -50.44 -11.57 -28.83
C MET A 986 -51.41 -12.64 -28.34
N ARG A 987 -51.27 -13.90 -28.78
CA ARG A 987 -52.12 -15.02 -28.35
C ARG A 987 -51.48 -15.82 -27.22
N ARG A 988 -50.24 -16.25 -27.42
CA ARG A 988 -49.49 -17.03 -26.44
C ARG A 988 -48.00 -16.78 -26.51
N ILE A 989 -47.33 -16.99 -25.38
CA ILE A 989 -45.89 -17.21 -25.30
C ILE A 989 -45.69 -18.70 -25.07
N GLN A 990 -44.83 -19.33 -25.87
CA GLN A 990 -44.40 -20.71 -25.68
C GLN A 990 -42.96 -20.73 -25.16
N THR A 991 -42.68 -21.60 -24.21
CA THR A 991 -41.34 -21.80 -23.66
C THR A 991 -40.91 -23.24 -23.89
N PHE A 992 -39.68 -23.44 -24.35
CA PHE A 992 -39.08 -24.75 -24.54
C PHE A 992 -37.81 -24.88 -23.71
N CYS A 993 -37.83 -25.83 -22.76
CA CYS A 993 -36.74 -26.08 -21.82
C CYS A 993 -36.57 -27.58 -21.55
N GLU A 994 -35.41 -27.96 -21.03
CA GLU A 994 -35.08 -29.32 -20.61
C GLU A 994 -34.90 -29.35 -19.07
N GLN A 995 -35.74 -30.09 -18.36
CA GLN A 995 -35.68 -30.24 -16.91
C GLN A 995 -34.51 -31.17 -16.53
N GLN A 996 -33.44 -30.59 -15.96
CA GLN A 996 -32.22 -31.31 -15.55
C GLN A 996 -32.30 -31.86 -14.12
N ASP A 997 -33.14 -31.26 -13.26
CA ASP A 997 -33.41 -31.66 -11.88
C ASP A 997 -34.84 -31.25 -11.49
N ASP A 998 -35.34 -31.73 -10.34
CA ASP A 998 -36.66 -31.37 -9.85
C ASP A 998 -36.79 -29.85 -9.62
N CYS A 999 -37.65 -29.19 -10.40
CA CYS A 999 -37.82 -27.74 -10.38
C CYS A 999 -39.15 -27.32 -11.03
N GLY A 1000 -39.60 -26.10 -10.71
CA GLY A 1000 -40.73 -25.44 -11.37
C GLY A 1000 -40.28 -24.41 -12.41
N LEU A 1001 -41.25 -23.84 -13.12
CA LEU A 1001 -41.07 -22.82 -14.15
C LEU A 1001 -41.94 -21.60 -13.82
N LEU A 1002 -41.37 -20.41 -13.95
CA LEU A 1002 -42.02 -19.12 -13.77
C LEU A 1002 -41.87 -18.30 -15.05
N VAL A 1003 -42.97 -17.77 -15.56
CA VAL A 1003 -42.99 -16.84 -16.72
C VAL A 1003 -43.70 -15.56 -16.31
N ASN A 1004 -42.99 -14.44 -16.38
CA ASN A 1004 -43.49 -13.10 -16.12
C ASN A 1004 -43.55 -12.30 -17.42
N LEU A 1005 -44.61 -11.50 -17.57
CA LEU A 1005 -44.86 -10.69 -18.75
C LEU A 1005 -45.05 -9.22 -18.35
N ALA A 1006 -44.25 -8.36 -18.98
CA ALA A 1006 -44.35 -6.92 -18.97
C ALA A 1006 -44.73 -6.41 -20.37
N PHE A 1007 -45.36 -5.25 -20.47
CA PHE A 1007 -45.97 -4.83 -21.73
C PHE A 1007 -45.89 -3.33 -22.01
N ASN A 1008 -45.95 -2.98 -23.30
CA ASN A 1008 -46.02 -1.60 -23.79
C ASN A 1008 -44.90 -0.69 -23.25
N TYR A 1009 -43.69 -1.22 -23.14
CA TYR A 1009 -42.50 -0.53 -22.62
C TYR A 1009 -42.60 -0.12 -21.14
N ASP A 1010 -43.56 -0.69 -20.40
CA ASP A 1010 -43.63 -0.60 -18.95
C ASP A 1010 -43.12 -1.92 -18.37
N GLU A 1011 -41.98 -1.85 -17.67
CA GLU A 1011 -41.29 -2.99 -17.04
C GLU A 1011 -42.09 -3.61 -15.88
N THR A 1012 -43.19 -2.97 -15.43
CA THR A 1012 -44.05 -3.53 -14.40
C THR A 1012 -44.64 -4.86 -14.85
N ILE A 1013 -44.38 -5.94 -14.10
CA ILE A 1013 -44.98 -7.25 -14.38
C ILE A 1013 -46.50 -7.17 -14.27
N ARG A 1014 -47.20 -7.47 -15.36
CA ARG A 1014 -48.67 -7.43 -15.44
C ARG A 1014 -49.31 -8.81 -15.45
N GLN A 1015 -48.55 -9.84 -15.78
CA GLN A 1015 -49.03 -11.21 -15.79
C GLN A 1015 -47.91 -12.16 -15.37
N THR A 1016 -48.25 -13.13 -14.54
CA THR A 1016 -47.37 -14.20 -14.07
C THR A 1016 -48.04 -15.54 -14.29
N ALA A 1017 -47.29 -16.51 -14.80
CA ALA A 1017 -47.68 -17.91 -14.88
C ALA A 1017 -46.61 -18.76 -14.17
N THR A 1018 -47.06 -19.70 -13.34
CA THR A 1018 -46.17 -20.56 -12.57
C THR A 1018 -46.60 -22.00 -12.74
N TRP A 1019 -45.63 -22.88 -12.98
CA TRP A 1019 -45.81 -24.32 -12.98
C TRP A 1019 -44.93 -24.92 -11.90
N THR A 1020 -45.53 -25.65 -10.96
CA THR A 1020 -44.77 -26.43 -9.98
C THR A 1020 -44.14 -27.65 -10.65
N SER A 1021 -43.12 -28.25 -10.04
CA SER A 1021 -42.50 -29.47 -10.60
C SER A 1021 -43.53 -30.58 -10.85
N GLN A 1022 -44.50 -30.75 -9.94
CA GLN A 1022 -45.58 -31.73 -10.09
C GLN A 1022 -46.47 -31.46 -11.32
N GLN A 1023 -46.68 -30.19 -11.68
CA GLN A 1023 -47.44 -29.81 -12.87
C GLN A 1023 -46.65 -29.98 -14.16
N LEU A 1024 -45.32 -29.96 -14.10
CA LEU A 1024 -44.43 -30.17 -15.24
C LEU A 1024 -44.19 -31.66 -15.54
N GLN A 1025 -44.24 -32.54 -14.53
CA GLN A 1025 -44.08 -33.99 -14.71
C GLN A 1025 -44.92 -34.61 -15.85
N PRO A 1026 -46.23 -34.35 -16.01
CA PRO A 1026 -47.00 -34.91 -17.11
C PRO A 1026 -46.68 -34.29 -18.48
N LEU A 1027 -46.09 -33.10 -18.50
CA LEU A 1027 -45.66 -32.40 -19.72
C LEU A 1027 -44.24 -32.77 -20.15
N ASN A 1028 -43.50 -33.44 -19.27
CA ASN A 1028 -42.11 -33.80 -19.47
C ASN A 1028 -42.00 -35.06 -20.35
N ILE A 1029 -41.50 -34.89 -21.58
CA ILE A 1029 -41.21 -35.99 -22.51
C ILE A 1029 -39.69 -36.14 -22.61
N ARG A 1030 -39.13 -37.14 -21.92
CA ARG A 1030 -37.67 -37.42 -21.89
C ARG A 1030 -36.81 -36.21 -21.46
N GLY A 1031 -37.26 -35.46 -20.47
CA GLY A 1031 -36.60 -34.25 -19.97
C GLY A 1031 -37.10 -32.96 -20.63
N LEU A 1032 -37.75 -33.02 -21.80
CA LEU A 1032 -38.20 -31.84 -22.52
C LEU A 1032 -39.58 -31.38 -22.04
N VAL A 1033 -39.69 -30.09 -21.77
CA VAL A 1033 -40.90 -29.42 -21.28
C VAL A 1033 -41.25 -28.29 -22.25
N GLU A 1034 -42.47 -28.35 -22.79
CA GLU A 1034 -43.08 -27.24 -23.53
C GLU A 1034 -44.28 -26.72 -22.75
N THR A 1035 -44.30 -25.42 -22.46
CA THR A 1035 -45.43 -24.75 -21.81
C THR A 1035 -45.88 -23.55 -22.61
N TYR A 1036 -47.11 -23.08 -22.35
CA TYR A 1036 -47.59 -21.84 -22.93
C TYR A 1036 -48.37 -20.98 -21.95
N VAL A 1037 -48.19 -19.66 -22.04
CA VAL A 1037 -49.00 -18.66 -21.35
C VAL A 1037 -49.88 -17.97 -22.36
N SER A 1038 -51.20 -17.98 -22.15
CA SER A 1038 -52.11 -17.15 -22.96
C SER A 1038 -52.00 -15.69 -22.54
N ALA A 1039 -51.91 -14.78 -23.50
CA ALA A 1039 -51.77 -13.35 -23.23
C ALA A 1039 -53.03 -12.80 -22.53
N ALA A 1040 -52.89 -12.25 -21.32
CA ALA A 1040 -53.99 -11.55 -20.64
C ALA A 1040 -54.38 -10.28 -21.41
N TYR A 1041 -53.40 -9.61 -22.01
CA TYR A 1041 -53.62 -8.45 -22.85
C TYR A 1041 -53.55 -8.80 -24.35
N ASN A 1042 -54.73 -8.83 -24.98
CA ASN A 1042 -54.88 -9.20 -26.39
C ASN A 1042 -54.57 -8.10 -27.41
N LYS A 1043 -54.06 -6.93 -26.99
CA LYS A 1043 -53.73 -5.81 -27.89
C LYS A 1043 -52.58 -5.01 -27.31
N GLN A 1044 -51.34 -5.23 -27.76
CA GLN A 1044 -50.14 -4.64 -27.15
C GLN A 1044 -49.19 -4.12 -28.25
N MET A 1045 -48.37 -3.14 -27.93
CA MET A 1045 -47.32 -2.60 -28.80
C MET A 1045 -46.01 -3.36 -28.67
N SER A 1046 -45.71 -3.81 -27.46
CA SER A 1046 -44.50 -4.57 -27.14
C SER A 1046 -44.74 -5.49 -25.96
N VAL A 1047 -43.92 -6.52 -25.86
CA VAL A 1047 -43.92 -7.47 -24.74
C VAL A 1047 -42.49 -7.77 -24.32
N GLN A 1048 -42.27 -7.81 -23.02
CA GLN A 1048 -41.06 -8.33 -22.41
C GLN A 1048 -41.40 -9.60 -21.66
N VAL A 1049 -40.58 -10.63 -21.83
CA VAL A 1049 -40.77 -11.92 -21.18
C VAL A 1049 -39.57 -12.19 -20.28
N SER A 1050 -39.85 -12.52 -19.02
CA SER A 1050 -38.87 -13.04 -18.08
C SER A 1050 -39.23 -14.46 -17.71
N ILE A 1051 -38.32 -15.39 -17.93
CA ILE A 1051 -38.49 -16.81 -17.62
C ILE A 1051 -37.48 -17.17 -16.53
N SER A 1052 -37.94 -17.83 -15.48
CA SER A 1052 -37.09 -18.30 -14.38
C SER A 1052 -37.47 -19.72 -13.99
N ASP A 1053 -36.50 -20.48 -13.49
CA ASP A 1053 -36.81 -21.71 -12.76
C ASP A 1053 -37.03 -21.45 -11.27
N THR A 1054 -37.70 -22.38 -10.60
CA THR A 1054 -38.02 -22.30 -9.16
C THR A 1054 -37.70 -23.64 -8.47
N PRO A 1055 -37.38 -23.67 -7.16
CA PRO A 1055 -37.01 -24.91 -6.50
C PRO A 1055 -38.13 -25.96 -6.51
N GLY A 1056 -37.75 -27.22 -6.73
CA GLY A 1056 -38.61 -28.39 -6.54
C GLY A 1056 -38.42 -29.00 -5.15
N ALA A 1057 -39.40 -29.79 -4.68
CA ALA A 1057 -39.35 -30.41 -3.35
C ALA A 1057 -38.39 -31.62 -3.28
N ALA A 1058 -38.09 -32.25 -4.42
CA ALA A 1058 -37.23 -33.41 -4.56
C ALA A 1058 -35.89 -33.08 -5.25
N MET A 1059 -35.51 -31.79 -5.30
CA MET A 1059 -34.27 -31.34 -5.94
C MET A 1059 -33.04 -31.93 -5.25
N THR A 1060 -32.00 -32.24 -6.02
CA THR A 1060 -30.76 -32.86 -5.49
C THR A 1060 -29.52 -32.05 -5.85
N THR A 1061 -29.30 -31.84 -7.14
CA THR A 1061 -28.16 -31.10 -7.70
C THR A 1061 -28.38 -29.60 -7.79
N GLY A 1062 -29.64 -29.18 -7.87
CA GLY A 1062 -30.06 -27.79 -8.07
C GLY A 1062 -30.00 -27.34 -9.53
N ALA A 1063 -29.67 -28.22 -10.48
CA ALA A 1063 -29.41 -27.88 -11.89
C ALA A 1063 -30.62 -27.25 -12.60
N GLY A 1064 -31.84 -27.50 -12.10
CA GLY A 1064 -33.03 -26.78 -12.53
C GLY A 1064 -33.39 -27.02 -14.01
N MET A 1065 -33.69 -25.93 -14.73
CA MET A 1065 -34.03 -25.97 -16.16
C MET A 1065 -32.83 -25.55 -17.03
N ARG A 1066 -32.59 -26.29 -18.11
CA ARG A 1066 -31.82 -25.81 -19.28
C ARG A 1066 -32.77 -25.10 -20.23
N PHE A 1067 -32.54 -23.82 -20.48
CA PHE A 1067 -33.37 -23.03 -21.39
C PHE A 1067 -32.86 -23.12 -22.83
N ALA A 1068 -33.76 -23.38 -23.77
CA ALA A 1068 -33.41 -23.57 -25.17
C ALA A 1068 -34.03 -22.51 -26.10
N ALA A 1069 -35.36 -22.30 -26.02
CA ALA A 1069 -36.02 -21.32 -26.89
C ALA A 1069 -37.32 -20.77 -26.30
N MET A 1070 -37.75 -19.65 -26.86
CA MET A 1070 -39.08 -19.09 -26.66
C MET A 1070 -39.72 -18.76 -28.02
N ALA A 1071 -41.05 -18.80 -28.09
CA ALA A 1071 -41.78 -18.31 -29.25
C ALA A 1071 -42.98 -17.43 -28.85
N LEU A 1072 -43.26 -16.41 -29.64
CA LEU A 1072 -44.43 -15.54 -29.49
C LEU A 1072 -45.38 -15.77 -30.66
N GLU A 1073 -46.62 -16.16 -30.38
CA GLU A 1073 -47.66 -16.22 -31.41
C GLU A 1073 -48.41 -14.89 -31.46
N LEU A 1074 -48.25 -14.19 -32.58
CA LEU A 1074 -48.95 -12.95 -32.90
C LEU A 1074 -50.09 -13.21 -33.88
N GLN A 1075 -51.10 -12.35 -33.82
CA GLN A 1075 -52.23 -12.33 -34.73
C GLN A 1075 -52.46 -10.90 -35.21
N ASN A 1076 -52.58 -10.74 -36.52
CA ASN A 1076 -52.90 -9.45 -37.11
C ASN A 1076 -54.29 -8.98 -36.65
N LEU A 1077 -54.35 -7.75 -36.14
CA LEU A 1077 -55.61 -7.03 -35.98
C LEU A 1077 -56.06 -6.61 -37.38
N GLY A 1078 -57.18 -7.16 -37.85
CA GLY A 1078 -57.73 -6.84 -39.17
C GLY A 1078 -57.91 -5.31 -39.39
N PRO A 1079 -58.11 -4.85 -40.63
CA PRO A 1079 -57.95 -3.44 -41.07
C PRO A 1079 -58.88 -2.39 -40.45
N ARG A 1080 -59.58 -2.69 -39.34
CA ARG A 1080 -60.54 -1.80 -38.67
C ARG A 1080 -59.91 -0.66 -37.85
N TYR A 1081 -58.59 -0.56 -37.78
CA TYR A 1081 -57.90 0.50 -37.05
C TYR A 1081 -56.77 1.13 -37.88
N LYS A 1082 -57.08 1.58 -39.10
CA LYS A 1082 -56.44 2.82 -39.57
C LYS A 1082 -57.05 3.94 -38.73
N LEU A 1083 -56.24 4.74 -38.07
CA LEU A 1083 -56.71 6.01 -37.50
C LEU A 1083 -57.25 6.86 -38.67
N SER A 1084 -58.56 6.87 -38.83
CA SER A 1084 -59.28 7.92 -39.54
C SER A 1084 -60.30 8.49 -38.58
N GLY A 1085 -60.17 9.77 -38.23
CA GLY A 1085 -61.26 10.49 -37.59
C GLY A 1085 -60.89 11.57 -36.58
N ALA A 1086 -60.00 12.50 -36.93
CA ALA A 1086 -60.16 13.87 -36.48
C ALA A 1086 -60.06 14.80 -37.70
N ALA A 1087 -61.19 15.44 -38.01
CA ALA A 1087 -61.36 16.56 -38.93
C ALA A 1087 -61.13 16.34 -40.44
N ALA A 1088 -62.23 16.12 -41.18
CA ALA A 1088 -62.46 16.81 -42.45
C ALA A 1088 -63.95 17.13 -42.58
N ARG A 1089 -64.31 18.39 -42.32
CA ARG A 1089 -65.58 18.98 -42.77
C ARG A 1089 -65.50 19.12 -44.30
N ARG A 1090 -66.26 18.30 -45.03
CA ARG A 1090 -67.23 18.65 -46.09
C ARG A 1090 -67.59 17.39 -46.85
#